data_AF-A0A819QKU5-F1
#
_entry.id   AF-A0A819QKU5-F1
#
_cell.length_a   1.000
_cell.length_b   1.000
_cell.length_c   1.000
_cell.angle_alpha   90.00
_cell.angle_beta   90.00
_cell.angle_gamma   90.00
#
_symmetry.space_group_name_H-M   'P 1'
#
loop_
_entity.id
_entity.type
_entity.pdbx_description
1 polymer ?
#
loop_
_entity_poly.entity_id
_entity_poly.type
_entity_poly.pdbx_seq_one_letter_code
_entity_poly.pdbx_strand_id
1 'polypeptide(L)'
;MSDGHQTPDNAGPDQGAPDSAMPSNETESTKKPIRTAFDDGALKVMEDEFQSVLNELVGGDRSLDKFRSEYEKLHKALLKSHDSEKRLMQKCRELNAELVTNSAKVQSAMKLSDEDKSAIASLRKEIEKAWKMVDAAHEKEQRAKETIQSLRIEINNLSKLVEQGAEKITQSKTENMKEAKRREQIELELKTSKQNLEVRNAEFKAQTAQFESQQQELRKAQQHLKQMKEDNIRLSKDNQILQVRLDNSRTQFTELVTTNEKLANDCARRVTELKEKEDELVQLRKERDNEQKKKDLAEKRFRQVEDQVGEVEQQRERLRSKISTLEHEIDQFKKTQDENRRQIDTLTREREQLNKNCQKLIADNQKQTDQVKSFDQSKKTLEQDITNYKEEASKQRKIILKMEKERDRYITEAGQLTNSVLGLMEEVKKKELELFDQKKKIAELETRLKQQQNLYEAVRSDRNLYSKNLIESQDEIGEMKRKLKIMNHQIDQLKEEIQGKEQELVRAQGEHEKVKKDKEQLMLNVEQLKKEAIKKEEAYANQQSEFERLNKQFMEANDERKKQMKQLQQVIAERDVLGTQLVRRNDELALLYEKLKIQQSTLNKGELQYKSRLEDLRILKLELKKLRHDKGTLQDKVSNTEDLKREVFHVQRELLRERTRCRALEEELENPMNIHRWRKLEGSDPSTFELIQKIQLLQKRLIQKTEEVVQKELLIQEKEKLYAELKRILARQPGPEVAEQLSIYQETLKAKTKQLKSLASEVNMYESQIDDYKYEIDKLNRQLTEVQQKYFLQKKKETMAKEKERFMQAQQLTTTINGITLQQPPPDLIQPNRSNDQARFTGGGFNLKSTPKPAAVNA
;
A
#
# COMPACT_ATOMS: atom_id res chain seq x y z
N MET A 1 -46.59 -72.87 -39.35
CA MET A 1 -46.87 -72.44 -40.74
C MET A 1 -45.76 -71.47 -41.10
N SER A 2 -44.59 -72.00 -41.47
CA SER A 2 -44.12 -72.27 -42.86
C SER A 2 -43.77 -70.97 -43.58
N ASP A 3 -42.49 -70.56 -43.57
CA ASP A 3 -41.41 -70.90 -44.54
C ASP A 3 -41.33 -69.77 -45.60
N GLY A 4 -40.18 -69.26 -46.06
CA GLY A 4 -38.78 -69.64 -45.89
C GLY A 4 -37.91 -68.72 -46.78
N HIS A 5 -36.57 -68.89 -46.65
CA HIS A 5 -35.46 -68.69 -47.62
C HIS A 5 -35.47 -67.49 -48.61
N GLN A 6 -34.37 -66.85 -49.05
CA GLN A 6 -32.91 -66.94 -48.92
C GLN A 6 -32.36 -65.65 -49.60
N THR A 7 -31.11 -65.30 -49.27
CA THR A 7 -30.18 -64.24 -49.71
C THR A 7 -29.94 -64.09 -51.25
N PRO A 8 -29.01 -63.24 -51.81
CA PRO A 8 -28.04 -62.26 -51.24
C PRO A 8 -27.82 -60.91 -52.04
N ASP A 9 -26.98 -60.03 -51.45
CA ASP A 9 -25.94 -59.10 -52.02
C ASP A 9 -26.17 -58.31 -53.33
N ASN A 10 -25.99 -56.97 -53.33
CA ASN A 10 -24.68 -56.27 -53.40
C ASN A 10 -24.82 -54.77 -53.78
N ALA A 11 -24.02 -53.93 -53.11
CA ALA A 11 -23.42 -52.63 -53.47
C ALA A 11 -24.24 -51.47 -54.09
N GLY A 12 -24.31 -50.36 -53.33
CA GLY A 12 -24.34 -48.97 -53.87
C GLY A 12 -24.83 -47.95 -52.84
N PRO A 13 -24.00 -47.01 -52.33
CA PRO A 13 -24.47 -45.92 -51.49
C PRO A 13 -24.87 -44.72 -52.37
N ASP A 14 -26.16 -44.41 -52.39
CA ASP A 14 -26.73 -43.16 -52.91
C ASP A 14 -26.72 -42.12 -51.78
N GLN A 15 -25.88 -41.10 -51.90
CA GLN A 15 -25.82 -39.96 -50.98
C GLN A 15 -26.80 -38.89 -51.40
N GLY A 16 -27.72 -38.55 -50.50
CA GLY A 16 -28.62 -37.42 -50.62
C GLY A 16 -27.90 -36.07 -50.62
N ALA A 17 -28.24 -35.25 -51.62
CA ALA A 17 -28.20 -33.79 -51.60
C ALA A 17 -29.36 -33.25 -50.71
N PRO A 18 -29.43 -31.95 -50.27
CA PRO A 18 -29.08 -30.78 -51.08
C PRO A 18 -28.44 -29.54 -50.38
N ASP A 19 -27.80 -28.72 -51.22
CA ASP A 19 -27.74 -27.25 -51.27
C ASP A 19 -27.46 -26.39 -50.02
N SER A 20 -26.32 -25.69 -50.01
CA SER A 20 -26.19 -24.28 -50.50
C SER A 20 -25.05 -23.52 -49.78
N ALA A 21 -23.88 -23.46 -50.43
CA ALA A 21 -22.86 -22.46 -50.14
C ALA A 21 -22.34 -21.90 -51.46
N MET A 22 -22.37 -20.57 -51.60
CA MET A 22 -22.06 -19.86 -52.85
C MET A 22 -20.60 -20.03 -53.31
N PRO A 23 -20.35 -20.05 -54.63
CA PRO A 23 -19.02 -20.24 -55.20
C PRO A 23 -18.27 -18.91 -55.34
N SER A 24 -17.04 -18.89 -54.84
CA SER A 24 -16.00 -17.93 -55.21
C SER A 24 -15.50 -18.25 -56.61
N ASN A 25 -15.79 -17.33 -57.52
CA ASN A 25 -15.45 -17.34 -58.94
C ASN A 25 -13.94 -17.07 -59.12
N GLU A 26 -13.12 -18.13 -59.15
CA GLU A 26 -11.77 -18.05 -59.73
C GLU A 26 -11.91 -18.20 -61.25
N THR A 27 -11.82 -17.08 -61.95
CA THR A 27 -11.65 -17.05 -63.40
C THR A 27 -10.33 -17.70 -63.75
N GLU A 28 -10.41 -18.92 -64.27
CA GLU A 28 -9.33 -19.67 -64.90
C GLU A 28 -8.92 -18.94 -66.19
N SER A 29 -8.03 -17.95 -66.07
CA SER A 29 -7.39 -17.34 -67.24
C SER A 29 -6.32 -18.30 -67.76
N THR A 30 -6.62 -18.93 -68.88
CA THR A 30 -5.72 -19.68 -69.77
C THR A 30 -4.30 -19.09 -69.81
N LYS A 31 -3.36 -19.66 -69.05
CA LYS A 31 -1.92 -19.40 -69.21
C LYS A 31 -1.40 -20.21 -70.40
N LYS A 32 -1.45 -19.60 -71.60
CA LYS A 32 -0.57 -20.04 -72.69
C LYS A 32 0.88 -19.83 -72.23
N PRO A 33 1.77 -20.84 -72.31
CA PRO A 33 3.18 -20.63 -72.03
C PRO A 33 3.74 -19.72 -73.11
N ILE A 34 4.34 -18.61 -72.70
CA ILE A 34 5.15 -17.76 -73.58
C ILE A 34 6.33 -18.62 -74.04
N ARG A 35 6.37 -18.96 -75.33
CA ARG A 35 7.51 -19.63 -75.98
C ARG A 35 8.72 -18.69 -75.93
N THR A 36 9.67 -18.95 -75.04
CA THR A 36 10.96 -18.22 -74.99
C THR A 36 12.10 -19.15 -74.65
N ALA A 37 12.65 -19.76 -75.69
CA ALA A 37 14.04 -20.15 -75.76
C ALA A 37 14.42 -20.11 -77.24
N PHE A 38 15.27 -19.16 -77.64
CA PHE A 38 16.17 -19.44 -78.75
C PHE A 38 16.97 -20.66 -78.29
N ASP A 39 16.74 -21.81 -78.93
CA ASP A 39 17.35 -23.07 -78.56
C ASP A 39 18.88 -22.90 -78.64
N ASP A 40 19.61 -23.14 -77.55
CA ASP A 40 21.09 -23.12 -77.56
C ASP A 40 21.62 -24.06 -78.68
N GLY A 41 20.83 -25.08 -79.07
CA GLY A 41 21.07 -25.92 -80.24
C GLY A 41 20.97 -25.20 -81.59
N ALA A 42 20.03 -24.27 -81.76
CA ALA A 42 19.87 -23.49 -82.99
C ALA A 42 21.01 -22.47 -83.19
N LEU A 43 21.51 -21.87 -82.11
CA LEU A 43 22.69 -21.00 -82.18
C LEU A 43 23.93 -21.77 -82.59
N LYS A 44 24.12 -22.97 -82.05
CA LYS A 44 25.26 -23.82 -82.37
C LYS A 44 25.29 -24.24 -83.85
N VAL A 45 24.13 -24.58 -84.42
CA VAL A 45 24.01 -24.87 -85.85
C VAL A 45 24.37 -23.64 -86.70
N MET A 46 23.90 -22.45 -86.32
CA MET A 46 24.26 -21.22 -87.03
C MET A 46 25.76 -20.88 -86.89
N GLU A 47 26.39 -21.18 -85.76
CA GLU A 47 27.82 -20.98 -85.53
C GLU A 47 28.67 -21.96 -86.36
N ASP A 48 28.24 -23.23 -86.47
CA ASP A 48 28.88 -24.24 -87.31
C ASP A 48 28.78 -23.86 -88.81
N GLU A 49 27.61 -23.40 -89.27
CA GLU A 49 27.42 -22.88 -90.63
C GLU A 49 28.28 -21.64 -90.90
N PHE A 50 28.33 -20.71 -89.94
CA PHE A 50 29.15 -19.50 -90.04
C PHE A 50 30.65 -19.83 -90.17
N GLN A 51 31.14 -20.79 -89.39
CA GLN A 51 32.53 -21.27 -89.48
C GLN A 51 32.81 -21.95 -90.82
N SER A 52 31.85 -22.70 -91.36
CA SER A 52 31.96 -23.30 -92.70
C SER A 52 32.14 -22.21 -93.78
N VAL A 53 31.30 -21.17 -93.75
CA VAL A 53 31.38 -20.04 -94.71
C VAL A 53 32.70 -19.27 -94.54
N LEU A 54 33.18 -19.05 -93.31
CA LEU A 54 34.49 -18.44 -93.09
C LEU A 54 35.64 -19.27 -93.65
N ASN A 55 35.57 -20.60 -93.53
CA ASN A 55 36.61 -21.49 -94.05
C ASN A 55 36.62 -21.52 -95.59
N GLU A 56 35.46 -21.42 -96.24
CA GLU A 56 35.38 -21.24 -97.70
C GLU A 56 35.98 -19.91 -98.16
N LEU A 57 35.78 -18.84 -97.39
CA LEU A 57 36.33 -17.50 -97.67
C LEU A 57 37.85 -17.38 -97.46
N VAL A 58 38.51 -18.38 -96.85
CA VAL A 58 39.98 -18.41 -96.66
C VAL A 58 40.71 -18.82 -97.94
N GLY A 59 40.02 -19.45 -98.91
CA GLY A 59 40.58 -19.99 -100.14
C GLY A 59 40.54 -19.05 -101.35
N GLY A 60 41.44 -18.05 -101.41
CA GLY A 60 42.07 -17.70 -102.70
C GLY A 60 41.81 -16.34 -103.35
N ASP A 61 40.88 -15.48 -102.88
CA ASP A 61 40.62 -14.19 -103.53
C ASP A 61 40.68 -12.98 -102.56
N ARG A 62 41.70 -12.13 -102.73
CA ARG A 62 41.93 -10.91 -101.93
C ARG A 62 40.79 -9.90 -102.03
N SER A 63 39.93 -10.00 -103.05
CA SER A 63 38.76 -9.11 -103.19
C SER A 63 37.68 -9.35 -102.13
N LEU A 64 37.66 -10.54 -101.51
CA LEU A 64 36.64 -10.96 -100.52
C LEU A 64 37.03 -10.70 -99.05
N ASP A 65 38.26 -10.25 -98.78
CA ASP A 65 38.74 -9.99 -97.41
C ASP A 65 37.91 -8.93 -96.67
N LYS A 66 37.44 -7.90 -97.39
CA LYS A 66 36.54 -6.88 -96.81
C LYS A 66 35.19 -7.47 -96.41
N PHE A 67 34.64 -8.36 -97.23
CA PHE A 67 33.37 -9.04 -96.94
C PHE A 67 33.52 -9.97 -95.74
N ARG A 68 34.60 -10.75 -95.68
CA ARG A 68 34.94 -11.60 -94.53
C ARG A 68 35.02 -10.79 -93.24
N SER A 69 35.70 -9.64 -93.25
CA SER A 69 35.83 -8.78 -92.07
C SER A 69 34.48 -8.25 -91.57
N GLU A 70 33.59 -7.84 -92.47
CA GLU A 70 32.22 -7.42 -92.10
C GLU A 70 31.36 -8.60 -91.63
N TYR A 71 31.52 -9.78 -92.23
CA TYR A 71 30.83 -11.01 -91.83
C TYR A 71 31.23 -11.47 -90.42
N GLU A 72 32.52 -11.40 -90.07
CA GLU A 72 33.03 -11.64 -88.70
C GLU A 72 32.50 -10.61 -87.68
N LYS A 73 32.34 -9.34 -88.07
CA LYS A 73 31.73 -8.32 -87.20
C LYS A 73 30.26 -8.61 -86.94
N LEU A 74 29.52 -9.04 -87.96
CA LEU A 74 28.10 -9.38 -87.84
C LEU A 74 27.89 -10.57 -86.89
N HIS A 75 28.71 -11.62 -87.01
CA HIS A 75 28.66 -12.76 -86.09
C HIS A 75 28.99 -12.37 -84.64
N LYS A 76 30.01 -11.53 -84.44
CA LYS A 76 30.32 -10.98 -83.11
C LYS A 76 29.16 -10.16 -82.54
N ALA A 77 28.42 -9.43 -83.37
CA ALA A 77 27.23 -8.69 -82.95
C ALA A 77 26.07 -9.64 -82.58
N LEU A 78 25.86 -10.70 -83.37
CA LEU A 78 24.85 -11.73 -83.10
C LEU A 78 25.11 -12.46 -81.77
N LEU A 79 26.35 -12.90 -81.53
CA LEU A 79 26.73 -13.54 -80.26
C LEU A 79 26.52 -12.61 -79.07
N LYS A 80 26.93 -11.34 -79.18
CA LYS A 80 26.69 -10.33 -78.13
C LYS A 80 25.19 -10.10 -77.88
N SER A 81 24.38 -10.08 -78.93
CA SER A 81 22.92 -9.95 -78.82
C SER A 81 22.32 -11.15 -78.09
N HIS A 82 22.72 -12.37 -78.45
CA HIS A 82 22.25 -13.59 -77.80
C HIS A 82 22.67 -13.68 -76.32
N ASP A 83 23.90 -13.32 -75.99
CA ASP A 83 24.36 -13.24 -74.61
C ASP A 83 23.56 -12.22 -73.79
N SER A 84 23.21 -11.07 -74.40
CA SER A 84 22.39 -10.05 -73.75
C SER A 84 20.96 -10.53 -73.52
N GLU A 85 20.37 -11.26 -74.48
CA GLU A 85 19.06 -11.90 -74.37
C GLU A 85 19.05 -12.97 -73.27
N LYS A 86 20.08 -13.81 -73.20
CA LYS A 86 20.23 -14.85 -72.16
C LYS A 86 20.27 -14.25 -70.76
N ARG A 87 21.01 -13.15 -70.58
CA ARG A 87 21.05 -12.39 -69.30
C ARG A 87 19.70 -11.78 -68.97
N LEU A 88 19.01 -11.19 -69.95
CA LEU A 88 17.69 -10.59 -69.74
C LEU A 88 16.65 -11.65 -69.35
N MET A 89 16.66 -12.79 -70.03
CA MET A 89 15.79 -13.93 -69.74
C MET A 89 16.05 -14.52 -68.36
N GLN A 90 17.32 -14.63 -67.96
CA GLN A 90 17.68 -15.04 -66.60
C GLN A 90 17.16 -14.04 -65.57
N LYS A 91 17.30 -12.73 -65.82
CA LYS A 91 16.76 -11.69 -64.95
C LYS A 91 15.23 -11.72 -64.85
N CYS A 92 14.53 -11.99 -65.95
CA CYS A 92 13.07 -12.17 -65.96
C CYS A 92 12.65 -13.40 -65.15
N ARG A 93 13.40 -14.51 -65.22
CA ARG A 93 13.14 -15.70 -64.42
C ARG A 93 13.35 -15.44 -62.93
N GLU A 94 14.43 -14.75 -62.57
CA GLU A 94 14.72 -14.33 -61.19
C GLU A 94 13.62 -13.42 -60.64
N LEU A 95 13.27 -12.35 -61.37
CA LEU A 95 12.21 -11.43 -60.96
C LEU A 95 10.86 -12.12 -60.84
N ASN A 96 10.55 -13.07 -61.72
CA ASN A 96 9.30 -13.84 -61.63
C ASN A 96 9.30 -14.79 -60.41
N ALA A 97 10.44 -15.41 -60.08
CA ALA A 97 10.57 -16.21 -58.88
C ALA A 97 10.46 -15.36 -57.60
N GLU A 98 11.06 -14.17 -57.58
CA GLU A 98 10.91 -13.20 -56.50
C GLU A 98 9.46 -12.72 -56.35
N LEU A 99 8.77 -12.47 -57.47
CA LEU A 99 7.37 -12.04 -57.46
C LEU A 99 6.43 -13.13 -56.91
N VAL A 100 6.65 -14.39 -57.29
CA VAL A 100 5.92 -15.53 -56.72
C VAL A 100 6.20 -15.67 -55.22
N THR A 101 7.46 -15.53 -54.81
CA THR A 101 7.85 -15.62 -53.40
C THR A 101 7.25 -14.47 -52.57
N ASN A 102 7.26 -13.25 -53.11
CA ASN A 102 6.65 -12.09 -52.45
C ASN A 102 5.12 -12.20 -52.40
N SER A 103 4.48 -12.74 -53.45
CA SER A 103 3.05 -13.04 -53.43
C SER A 103 2.69 -14.03 -52.32
N ALA A 104 3.48 -15.12 -52.17
CA ALA A 104 3.29 -16.08 -51.08
C ALA A 104 3.49 -15.45 -49.70
N LYS A 105 4.49 -14.58 -49.53
CA LYS A 105 4.70 -13.82 -48.28
C LYS A 105 3.54 -12.89 -47.96
N VAL A 106 2.99 -12.19 -48.96
CA VAL A 106 1.82 -11.32 -48.81
C VAL A 106 0.58 -12.12 -48.42
N GLN A 107 0.35 -13.29 -49.03
CA GLN A 107 -0.75 -14.17 -48.66
C GLN A 107 -0.61 -14.68 -47.21
N SER A 108 0.60 -15.06 -46.78
CA SER A 108 0.84 -15.46 -45.39
C SER A 108 0.64 -14.30 -44.40
N ALA A 109 1.07 -13.09 -44.75
CA ALA A 109 0.84 -11.90 -43.92
C ALA A 109 -0.66 -11.53 -43.84
N MET A 110 -1.43 -11.72 -44.91
CA MET A 110 -2.88 -11.53 -44.89
C MET A 110 -3.57 -12.54 -43.98
N LYS A 111 -3.17 -13.84 -44.03
CA LYS A 111 -3.71 -14.86 -43.12
C LYS A 111 -3.42 -14.53 -41.66
N LEU A 112 -2.17 -14.15 -41.35
CA LEU A 112 -1.79 -13.74 -39.99
C LEU A 112 -2.62 -12.52 -39.53
N SER A 113 -2.84 -11.55 -40.41
CA SER A 113 -3.66 -10.37 -40.10
C SER A 113 -5.12 -10.72 -39.83
N ASP A 114 -5.69 -11.70 -40.54
CA ASP A 114 -7.06 -12.15 -40.33
C ASP A 114 -7.21 -12.98 -39.05
N GLU A 115 -6.20 -13.80 -38.72
CA GLU A 115 -6.09 -14.48 -37.41
C GLU A 115 -6.00 -13.47 -36.26
N ASP A 116 -5.18 -12.42 -36.41
CA ASP A 116 -5.06 -11.34 -35.44
C ASP A 116 -6.37 -10.56 -35.28
N LYS A 117 -7.09 -10.27 -36.37
CA LYS A 117 -8.44 -9.65 -36.30
C LYS A 117 -9.41 -10.51 -35.51
N SER A 118 -9.37 -11.83 -35.70
CA SER A 118 -10.21 -12.78 -34.96
C SER A 118 -9.85 -12.80 -33.47
N ALA A 119 -8.56 -12.82 -33.13
CA ALA A 119 -8.07 -12.75 -31.75
C ALA A 119 -8.41 -11.42 -31.08
N ILE A 120 -8.31 -10.29 -31.79
CA ILE A 120 -8.72 -8.98 -31.27
C ILE A 120 -10.24 -8.96 -31.00
N ALA A 121 -11.05 -9.57 -31.87
CA ALA A 121 -12.49 -9.66 -31.66
C ALA A 121 -12.85 -10.51 -30.43
N SER A 122 -12.17 -11.64 -30.21
CA SER A 122 -12.39 -12.47 -29.02
C SER A 122 -11.95 -11.75 -27.73
N LEU A 123 -10.78 -11.10 -27.74
CA LEU A 123 -10.28 -10.32 -26.61
C LEU A 123 -11.19 -9.11 -26.30
N ARG A 124 -11.72 -8.41 -27.30
CA ARG A 124 -12.71 -7.34 -27.10
C ARG A 124 -13.98 -7.85 -26.42
N LYS A 125 -14.44 -9.05 -26.79
CA LYS A 125 -15.61 -9.69 -26.16
C LYS A 125 -15.34 -10.10 -24.71
N GLU A 126 -14.13 -10.54 -24.40
CA GLU A 126 -13.71 -10.83 -23.03
C GLU A 126 -13.59 -9.57 -22.18
N ILE A 127 -13.04 -8.48 -22.73
CA ILE A 127 -13.00 -7.17 -22.08
C ILE A 127 -14.43 -6.68 -21.80
N GLU A 128 -15.36 -6.78 -22.75
CA GLU A 128 -16.76 -6.38 -22.53
C GLU A 128 -17.43 -7.21 -21.42
N LYS A 129 -17.14 -8.51 -21.33
CA LYS A 129 -17.59 -9.36 -20.22
C LYS A 129 -16.97 -8.95 -18.89
N ALA A 130 -15.68 -8.62 -18.87
CA ALA A 130 -14.99 -8.15 -17.67
C ALA A 130 -15.56 -6.82 -17.19
N TRP A 131 -15.84 -5.88 -18.11
CA TRP A 131 -16.52 -4.62 -17.80
C TRP A 131 -17.91 -4.86 -17.19
N LYS A 132 -18.73 -5.75 -17.78
CA LYS A 132 -20.03 -6.11 -17.19
C LYS A 132 -19.91 -6.75 -15.80
N MET A 133 -18.86 -7.52 -15.54
CA MET A 133 -18.59 -8.08 -14.21
C MET A 133 -18.18 -7.00 -13.21
N VAL A 134 -17.40 -6.00 -13.64
CA VAL A 134 -17.03 -4.84 -12.82
C VAL A 134 -18.25 -3.99 -12.52
N ASP A 135 -19.10 -3.70 -13.50
CA ASP A 135 -20.35 -2.95 -13.29
C ASP A 135 -21.29 -3.69 -12.32
N ALA A 136 -21.45 -5.01 -12.48
CA ALA A 136 -22.23 -5.83 -11.57
C ALA A 136 -21.63 -5.91 -10.15
N ALA A 137 -20.29 -5.88 -10.03
CA ALA A 137 -19.62 -5.81 -8.75
C ALA A 137 -19.80 -4.42 -8.10
N HIS A 138 -19.76 -3.36 -8.90
CA HIS A 138 -19.97 -2.00 -8.43
C HIS A 138 -21.43 -1.76 -8.00
N GLU A 139 -22.42 -2.29 -8.71
CA GLU A 139 -23.82 -2.29 -8.26
C GLU A 139 -24.00 -3.06 -6.94
N LYS A 140 -23.33 -4.21 -6.78
CA LYS A 140 -23.36 -4.97 -5.53
C LYS A 140 -22.69 -4.22 -4.39
N GLU A 141 -21.57 -3.56 -4.65
CA GLU A 141 -20.88 -2.69 -3.69
C GLU A 141 -21.76 -1.50 -3.29
N GLN A 142 -22.44 -0.87 -4.24
CA GLN A 142 -23.35 0.23 -3.99
C GLN A 142 -24.54 -0.21 -3.13
N ARG A 143 -25.17 -1.34 -3.45
CA ARG A 143 -26.21 -1.94 -2.60
C ARG A 143 -25.69 -2.30 -1.21
N ALA A 144 -24.46 -2.80 -1.10
CA ALA A 144 -23.82 -3.08 0.18
C ALA A 144 -23.57 -1.79 0.98
N LYS A 145 -23.16 -0.69 0.32
CA LYS A 145 -23.01 0.63 0.94
C LYS A 145 -24.34 1.19 1.43
N GLU A 146 -25.40 1.08 0.63
CA GLU A 146 -26.77 1.46 1.02
C GLU A 146 -27.27 0.62 2.20
N THR A 147 -26.97 -0.68 2.21
CA THR A 147 -27.31 -1.58 3.34
C THR A 147 -26.48 -1.26 4.59
N ILE A 148 -25.20 -0.91 4.45
CA ILE A 148 -24.37 -0.45 5.57
C ILE A 148 -24.89 0.89 6.08
N GLN A 149 -25.36 1.77 5.21
CA GLN A 149 -25.92 3.07 5.59
C GLN A 149 -27.27 2.91 6.30
N SER A 150 -28.14 1.99 5.84
CA SER A 150 -29.38 1.64 6.54
C SER A 150 -29.10 0.98 7.89
N LEU A 151 -28.15 0.04 7.97
CA LEU A 151 -27.72 -0.56 9.23
C LEU A 151 -27.05 0.46 10.16
N ARG A 152 -26.34 1.47 9.64
CA ARG A 152 -25.80 2.59 10.45
C ARG A 152 -26.92 3.47 11.00
N ILE A 153 -27.95 3.74 10.20
CA ILE A 153 -29.15 4.46 10.66
C ILE A 153 -29.89 3.63 11.72
N GLU A 154 -29.98 2.32 11.53
CA GLU A 154 -30.64 1.39 12.45
C GLU A 154 -29.83 1.21 13.75
N ILE A 155 -28.50 1.14 13.69
CA ILE A 155 -27.60 1.20 14.85
C ILE A 155 -27.74 2.54 15.57
N ASN A 156 -27.89 3.66 14.84
CA ASN A 156 -28.08 4.98 15.45
C ASN A 156 -29.46 5.10 16.11
N ASN A 157 -30.49 4.50 15.50
CA ASN A 157 -31.83 4.43 16.05
C ASN A 157 -31.91 3.48 17.26
N LEU A 158 -31.19 2.34 17.23
CA LEU A 158 -31.05 1.42 18.35
C LEU A 158 -30.19 2.05 19.47
N SER A 159 -29.14 2.80 19.14
CA SER A 159 -28.36 3.59 20.09
C SER A 159 -29.22 4.67 20.76
N LYS A 160 -30.11 5.35 20.01
CA LYS A 160 -31.12 6.26 20.57
C LYS A 160 -32.14 5.55 21.45
N LEU A 161 -32.53 4.31 21.13
CA LEU A 161 -33.43 3.50 21.96
C LEU A 161 -32.74 3.00 23.25
N VAL A 162 -31.43 2.74 23.21
CA VAL A 162 -30.60 2.43 24.39
C VAL A 162 -30.38 3.68 25.25
N GLU A 163 -30.20 4.86 24.64
CA GLU A 163 -30.19 6.15 25.34
C GLU A 163 -31.53 6.43 26.03
N GLN A 164 -32.66 6.19 25.35
CA GLN A 164 -34.00 6.36 25.93
C GLN A 164 -34.35 5.28 26.99
N GLY A 165 -33.68 4.12 26.97
CA GLY A 165 -33.78 3.10 28.01
C GLY A 165 -32.93 3.40 29.26
N ALA A 166 -31.88 4.22 29.13
CA ALA A 166 -30.99 4.61 30.21
C ALA A 166 -31.53 5.80 31.04
N GLU A 167 -32.57 6.49 30.58
CA GLU A 167 -33.17 7.67 31.24
C GLU A 167 -34.12 7.36 32.43
N LYS A 168 -34.21 6.09 32.87
CA LYS A 168 -34.87 5.73 34.15
C LYS A 168 -33.93 5.46 35.32
N ILE A 169 -32.61 5.59 35.13
CA ILE A 169 -31.63 5.47 36.23
C ILE A 169 -30.74 6.72 36.24
N THR A 170 -31.36 7.88 36.41
CA THR A 170 -30.65 9.07 36.95
C THR A 170 -31.64 9.96 37.73
N GLN A 171 -31.81 9.68 39.03
CA GLN A 171 -32.09 10.74 39.99
C GLN A 171 -30.78 11.10 40.70
N SER A 172 -30.48 12.40 40.63
CA SER A 172 -29.42 13.15 41.33
C SER A 172 -28.01 12.98 40.75
N LYS A 173 -27.55 13.81 39.79
CA LYS A 173 -27.18 15.26 39.94
C LYS A 173 -26.49 15.49 41.29
N THR A 174 -25.27 15.99 41.42
CA THR A 174 -24.37 16.86 40.63
C THR A 174 -23.11 16.94 41.53
N GLU A 175 -21.87 16.97 41.05
CA GLU A 175 -21.26 18.17 40.49
C GLU A 175 -19.93 17.78 39.83
N ASN A 176 -19.86 18.06 38.54
CA ASN A 176 -18.78 18.72 37.82
C ASN A 176 -17.35 18.61 38.35
N MET A 177 -16.53 18.15 37.41
CA MET A 177 -15.16 18.60 37.19
C MET A 177 -14.11 17.89 38.03
N LYS A 178 -13.77 16.67 37.59
CA LYS A 178 -12.46 16.44 36.96
C LYS A 178 -12.35 15.05 36.34
N GLU A 179 -12.45 15.00 35.02
CA GLU A 179 -11.65 14.10 34.20
C GLU A 179 -10.16 14.34 34.50
N ALA A 180 -9.66 13.70 35.56
CA ALA A 180 -8.24 13.74 35.92
C ALA A 180 -7.73 12.42 36.55
N LYS A 181 -8.44 11.29 36.43
CA LYS A 181 -8.07 10.05 37.15
C LYS A 181 -8.25 8.71 36.44
N ARG A 182 -8.40 8.68 35.11
CA ARG A 182 -8.41 7.39 34.40
C ARG A 182 -7.78 7.41 33.01
N ARG A 183 -6.75 8.25 32.87
CA ARG A 183 -5.72 8.18 31.83
C ARG A 183 -4.31 8.19 32.45
N GLU A 184 -4.17 7.63 33.66
CA GLU A 184 -2.93 7.61 34.47
C GLU A 184 -2.60 6.18 34.97
N GLN A 185 -2.99 5.15 34.21
CA GLN A 185 -2.66 3.75 34.53
C GLN A 185 -1.89 3.03 33.42
N ILE A 186 -1.53 3.74 32.34
CA ILE A 186 -0.53 3.30 31.34
C ILE A 186 0.69 4.25 31.33
N GLU A 187 0.71 5.26 32.22
CA GLU A 187 1.90 6.05 32.58
C GLU A 187 2.62 5.48 33.83
N LEU A 188 2.28 4.24 34.22
CA LEU A 188 2.90 3.51 35.33
C LEU A 188 3.98 2.53 34.85
N GLU A 189 4.34 2.54 33.56
CA GLU A 189 5.51 1.82 33.03
C GLU A 189 6.68 2.77 32.67
N LEU A 190 6.47 4.10 32.76
CA LEU A 190 7.52 5.11 32.65
C LEU A 190 8.05 5.57 34.04
N LYS A 191 7.37 5.21 35.13
CA LYS A 191 7.72 5.61 36.50
C LYS A 191 8.82 4.74 37.15
N THR A 192 8.99 3.50 36.69
CA THR A 192 10.07 2.60 37.13
C THR A 192 11.40 2.86 36.44
N SER A 193 11.43 3.55 35.29
CA SER A 193 12.68 3.94 34.62
C SER A 193 13.23 5.32 35.02
N LYS A 194 12.47 6.13 35.79
CA LYS A 194 12.97 7.37 36.42
C LYS A 194 13.46 7.16 37.87
N GLN A 195 12.96 6.15 38.59
CA GLN A 195 13.49 5.77 39.91
C GLN A 195 14.89 5.13 39.87
N ASN A 196 15.34 4.62 38.71
CA ASN A 196 16.70 4.11 38.55
C ASN A 196 17.75 5.20 38.25
N LEU A 197 17.36 6.47 38.03
CA LEU A 197 18.27 7.60 37.83
C LEU A 197 18.41 8.52 39.06
N GLU A 198 17.51 8.47 40.04
CA GLU A 198 17.66 9.21 41.31
C GLU A 198 18.50 8.45 42.35
N VAL A 199 18.54 7.11 42.32
CA VAL A 199 19.41 6.32 43.22
C VAL A 199 20.88 6.39 42.82
N ARG A 200 21.21 6.54 41.53
CA ARG A 200 22.61 6.73 41.05
C ARG A 200 23.13 8.16 41.25
N ASN A 201 22.24 9.16 41.36
CA ASN A 201 22.60 10.54 41.67
C ASN A 201 22.77 10.78 43.19
N ALA A 202 22.22 9.90 44.03
CA ALA A 202 22.46 9.86 45.47
C ALA A 202 23.83 9.24 45.84
N GLU A 203 24.35 8.30 45.04
CA GLU A 203 25.70 7.74 45.23
C GLU A 203 26.83 8.72 44.86
N PHE A 204 26.60 9.64 43.90
CA PHE A 204 27.59 10.66 43.50
C PHE A 204 27.71 11.82 44.51
N LYS A 205 26.63 12.13 45.25
CA LYS A 205 26.69 13.10 46.37
C LYS A 205 27.29 12.50 47.66
N ALA A 206 27.14 11.19 47.88
CA ALA A 206 27.75 10.51 49.04
C ALA A 206 29.29 10.36 48.92
N GLN A 207 29.84 10.23 47.70
CA GLN A 207 31.29 10.18 47.49
C GLN A 207 31.98 11.54 47.49
N THR A 208 31.22 12.63 47.28
CA THR A 208 31.75 14.01 47.33
C THR A 208 31.79 14.56 48.77
N ALA A 209 30.89 14.11 49.66
CA ALA A 209 30.93 14.40 51.10
C ALA A 209 32.02 13.61 51.87
N GLN A 210 32.49 12.47 51.34
CA GLN A 210 33.58 11.68 51.93
C GLN A 210 34.97 12.31 51.67
N PHE A 211 35.12 13.12 50.62
CA PHE A 211 36.36 13.84 50.27
C PHE A 211 36.54 15.15 51.07
N GLU A 212 35.46 15.86 51.41
CA GLU A 212 35.52 17.07 52.26
C GLU A 212 35.72 16.73 53.75
N SER A 213 35.21 15.59 54.24
CA SER A 213 35.44 15.11 55.62
C SER A 213 36.89 14.68 55.87
N GLN A 214 37.58 14.09 54.88
CA GLN A 214 39.00 13.71 54.99
C GLN A 214 39.95 14.90 54.83
N GLN A 215 39.51 15.98 54.16
CA GLN A 215 40.29 17.22 54.03
C GLN A 215 40.25 18.09 55.31
N GLN A 216 39.26 17.89 56.20
CA GLN A 216 39.14 18.59 57.49
C GLN A 216 39.86 17.87 58.66
N GLU A 217 40.07 16.55 58.59
CA GLU A 217 40.88 15.79 59.58
C GLU A 217 42.39 16.00 59.40
N LEU A 218 42.89 16.24 58.19
CA LEU A 218 44.31 16.53 57.93
C LEU A 218 44.73 17.93 58.44
N ARG A 219 43.80 18.90 58.51
CA ARG A 219 44.04 20.24 59.10
C ARG A 219 44.01 20.22 60.64
N LYS A 220 43.21 19.35 61.27
CA LYS A 220 43.16 19.19 62.75
C LYS A 220 44.39 18.45 63.30
N ALA A 221 44.96 17.50 62.55
CA ALA A 221 46.21 16.83 62.91
C ALA A 221 47.46 17.74 62.81
N GLN A 222 47.43 18.76 61.93
CA GLN A 222 48.53 19.74 61.78
C GLN A 222 48.54 20.86 62.83
N GLN A 223 47.42 21.11 63.54
CA GLN A 223 47.38 22.01 64.71
C GLN A 223 47.72 21.31 66.03
N HIS A 224 47.42 20.01 66.18
CA HIS A 224 47.75 19.22 67.38
C HIS A 224 49.27 19.00 67.60
N LEU A 225 50.10 19.06 66.56
CA LEU A 225 51.57 18.97 66.68
C LEU A 225 52.22 20.31 67.09
N LYS A 226 51.49 21.43 66.99
CA LYS A 226 51.99 22.76 67.35
C LYS A 226 51.73 23.07 68.84
N GLN A 227 50.64 22.55 69.41
CA GLN A 227 50.28 22.69 70.83
C GLN A 227 51.11 21.75 71.75
N MET A 228 51.50 20.57 71.27
CA MET A 228 52.40 19.65 71.98
C MET A 228 53.86 20.15 72.14
N LYS A 229 54.27 21.19 71.41
CA LYS A 229 55.57 21.85 71.58
C LYS A 229 55.55 23.02 72.56
N GLU A 230 54.38 23.59 72.85
CA GLU A 230 54.20 24.65 73.85
C GLU A 230 53.91 24.10 75.25
N ASP A 231 53.42 22.84 75.37
CA ASP A 231 53.14 22.18 76.65
C ASP A 231 54.34 21.45 77.29
N ASN A 232 55.43 21.18 76.55
CA ASN A 232 56.67 20.64 77.15
C ASN A 232 57.58 21.75 77.74
N ILE A 233 57.31 23.02 77.41
CA ILE A 233 57.85 24.18 78.14
C ILE A 233 57.12 24.36 79.50
N ARG A 234 55.97 23.70 79.70
CA ARG A 234 55.24 23.63 80.99
C ARG A 234 55.82 22.61 81.98
N LEU A 235 56.60 21.62 81.51
CA LEU A 235 57.36 20.64 82.33
C LEU A 235 58.66 21.21 82.94
N SER A 236 58.99 22.47 82.64
CA SER A 236 60.01 23.29 83.32
C SER A 236 59.49 23.94 84.62
N LYS A 237 58.20 23.73 84.97
CA LYS A 237 57.56 24.30 86.16
C LYS A 237 57.05 23.29 87.20
N ASP A 238 57.28 21.98 87.00
CA ASP A 238 57.17 20.96 88.07
C ASP A 238 58.41 20.94 88.98
N ASN A 239 58.97 22.13 89.21
CA ASN A 239 59.92 22.46 90.26
C ASN A 239 59.25 22.46 91.64
N GLN A 240 58.27 21.61 91.86
CA GLN A 240 57.50 21.53 93.10
C GLN A 240 57.71 20.22 93.85
N ILE A 241 58.33 19.21 93.21
CA ILE A 241 58.61 17.89 93.81
C ILE A 241 60.03 17.78 94.43
N LEU A 242 60.95 18.71 94.12
CA LEU A 242 62.25 18.83 94.83
C LEU A 242 62.23 19.85 95.98
N GLN A 243 61.19 20.66 96.08
CA GLN A 243 60.91 21.52 97.25
C GLN A 243 60.33 20.71 98.44
N VAL A 244 59.79 19.52 98.17
CA VAL A 244 59.34 18.52 99.16
C VAL A 244 60.52 17.73 99.80
N ARG A 245 61.75 17.85 99.28
CA ARG A 245 62.97 17.29 99.92
C ARG A 245 63.66 18.23 100.91
N LEU A 246 63.25 19.49 100.99
CA LEU A 246 63.80 20.49 101.92
C LEU A 246 63.00 20.56 103.23
N ASP A 247 61.70 20.22 103.22
CA ASP A 247 60.81 20.35 104.38
C ASP A 247 60.64 19.08 105.25
N ASN A 248 61.27 17.95 104.91
CA ASN A 248 61.16 16.71 105.70
C ASN A 248 62.44 16.32 106.47
N SER A 249 63.49 17.14 106.43
CA SER A 249 64.69 16.99 107.26
C SER A 249 64.75 18.02 108.38
N ARG A 250 63.73 17.92 109.24
CA ARG A 250 63.91 18.04 110.70
C ARG A 250 64.19 19.44 111.23
N THR A 251 63.17 20.29 111.10
CA THR A 251 62.61 20.98 112.26
C THR A 251 61.95 19.99 113.23
N GLN A 252 62.78 19.15 113.81
CA GLN A 252 62.64 18.68 115.18
C GLN A 252 63.96 19.10 115.83
N PHE A 253 64.29 20.38 116.02
CA PHE A 253 63.68 21.30 117.00
C PHE A 253 63.20 20.60 118.27
N THR A 254 64.03 19.77 118.91
CA THR A 254 63.94 19.53 120.37
C THR A 254 65.01 18.54 120.83
N GLU A 255 66.28 18.91 120.77
CA GLU A 255 67.26 18.59 121.83
C GLU A 255 68.19 19.81 121.96
N LEU A 256 67.74 20.83 122.70
CA LEU A 256 68.20 21.12 124.07
C LEU A 256 69.50 21.97 124.10
N VAL A 257 69.44 23.29 123.89
CA VAL A 257 69.19 24.33 124.92
C VAL A 257 70.25 24.54 126.02
N THR A 258 71.21 23.65 126.33
CA THR A 258 71.90 23.82 127.64
C THR A 258 73.41 23.66 127.62
N THR A 259 74.14 24.75 127.34
CA THR A 259 75.44 25.15 127.95
C THR A 259 76.01 26.36 127.16
N ASN A 260 75.32 27.49 127.12
CA ASN A 260 75.44 28.57 128.11
C ASN A 260 76.87 28.82 128.60
N GLU A 261 77.43 29.98 128.24
CA GLU A 261 77.61 31.09 129.18
C GLU A 261 78.46 30.70 130.39
N LYS A 262 79.77 30.98 130.31
CA LYS A 262 80.59 31.34 131.47
C LYS A 262 81.99 31.83 131.03
N LEU A 263 82.24 33.11 131.33
CA LEU A 263 83.51 33.68 131.77
C LEU A 263 84.49 34.08 130.64
N ALA A 264 84.68 35.36 130.24
CA ALA A 264 84.69 36.61 131.01
C ALA A 264 85.55 36.52 132.29
N ASN A 265 86.82 36.96 132.21
CA ASN A 265 87.49 37.85 133.18
C ASN A 265 89.01 37.97 132.93
N ASP A 266 89.54 39.17 133.20
CA ASP A 266 90.93 39.51 133.57
C ASP A 266 91.88 40.18 132.57
N CYS A 267 91.53 41.41 132.18
CA CYS A 267 92.48 42.52 132.04
C CYS A 267 93.39 42.72 133.29
N ALA A 268 94.51 43.46 133.12
CA ALA A 268 94.97 44.54 134.03
C ALA A 268 96.25 44.44 134.92
N ARG A 269 97.24 43.55 134.74
CA ARG A 269 98.39 43.44 135.70
C ARG A 269 99.78 44.04 135.33
N ARG A 270 99.85 45.32 134.93
CA ARG A 270 100.94 46.29 135.27
C ARG A 270 102.40 46.03 134.85
N VAL A 271 103.16 46.88 134.13
CA VAL A 271 103.36 48.36 134.10
C VAL A 271 104.36 48.96 135.13
N THR A 272 104.98 48.26 136.11
CA THR A 272 105.61 49.02 137.23
C THR A 272 107.07 48.83 137.64
N GLU A 273 108.00 48.23 136.90
CA GLU A 273 109.40 48.09 137.43
C GLU A 273 110.55 48.20 136.39
N LEU A 274 110.60 49.20 135.50
CA LEU A 274 111.42 50.40 135.66
C LEU A 274 112.64 50.31 136.64
N LYS A 275 113.75 50.91 136.18
CA LYS A 275 114.59 51.88 136.91
C LYS A 275 115.90 51.49 137.57
N GLU A 276 116.37 50.24 137.49
CA GLU A 276 117.67 49.90 138.09
C GLU A 276 118.83 49.78 137.10
N LYS A 277 119.43 50.93 136.79
CA LYS A 277 120.82 51.09 137.24
C LYS A 277 121.86 50.28 136.46
N GLU A 278 122.20 50.65 135.22
CA GLU A 278 122.58 52.02 134.79
C GLU A 278 123.88 52.55 135.43
N ASP A 279 124.51 51.87 136.40
CA ASP A 279 125.68 52.45 137.07
C ASP A 279 127.06 52.05 136.52
N GLU A 280 127.56 50.82 136.51
CA GLU A 280 129.03 50.69 136.61
C GLU A 280 129.85 50.34 135.35
N LEU A 281 129.47 51.09 134.33
CA LEU A 281 130.14 51.56 133.11
C LEU A 281 131.61 52.05 133.20
N VAL A 282 132.29 51.98 134.36
CA VAL A 282 133.62 52.61 134.53
C VAL A 282 134.79 51.66 134.22
N GLN A 283 134.60 50.35 134.39
CA GLN A 283 135.64 49.34 134.13
C GLN A 283 135.94 49.14 132.63
N LEU A 284 134.98 49.52 131.78
CA LEU A 284 134.98 49.45 130.32
C LEU A 284 136.01 50.37 129.61
N ARG A 285 136.76 51.23 130.32
CA ARG A 285 137.62 52.21 129.64
C ARG A 285 138.98 51.70 129.17
N LYS A 286 139.51 50.61 129.74
CA LYS A 286 140.81 50.02 129.36
C LYS A 286 140.71 48.85 128.35
N GLU A 287 139.58 48.15 128.28
CA GLU A 287 139.31 47.14 127.25
C GLU A 287 139.04 47.78 125.87
N ARG A 288 138.53 49.01 125.88
CA ARG A 288 138.13 49.78 124.69
C ARG A 288 139.25 50.08 123.68
N ASP A 289 140.51 50.16 124.09
CA ASP A 289 141.61 50.47 123.14
C ASP A 289 142.11 49.24 122.35
N ASN A 290 141.91 48.02 122.85
CA ASN A 290 142.25 46.79 122.13
C ASN A 290 141.14 46.33 121.16
N GLU A 291 139.87 46.62 121.45
CA GLU A 291 138.77 46.28 120.53
C GLU A 291 138.60 47.25 119.35
N GLN A 292 139.11 48.48 119.46
CA GLN A 292 139.01 49.45 118.36
C GLN A 292 139.73 48.97 117.07
N LYS A 293 140.81 48.17 117.18
CA LYS A 293 141.54 47.64 116.02
C LYS A 293 140.84 46.46 115.33
N LYS A 294 139.95 45.72 116.02
CA LYS A 294 139.19 44.62 115.40
C LYS A 294 137.94 45.13 114.67
N LYS A 295 137.38 46.27 115.12
CA LYS A 295 136.22 46.92 114.48
C LYS A 295 136.50 47.36 113.03
N ASP A 296 137.65 47.97 112.77
CA ASP A 296 137.96 48.53 111.44
C ASP A 296 138.12 47.46 110.33
N LEU A 297 138.48 46.23 110.67
CA LEU A 297 138.56 45.12 109.71
C LEU A 297 137.19 44.49 109.39
N ALA A 298 136.24 44.56 110.34
CA ALA A 298 134.90 44.03 110.17
C ALA A 298 134.00 44.93 109.30
N GLU A 299 134.13 46.26 109.42
CA GLU A 299 133.31 47.21 108.64
C GLU A 299 133.59 47.16 107.13
N LYS A 300 134.82 46.82 106.71
CA LYS A 300 135.14 46.67 105.27
C LYS A 300 134.52 45.42 104.64
N ARG A 301 134.37 44.32 105.39
CA ARG A 301 133.73 43.09 104.89
C ARG A 301 132.20 43.23 104.81
N PHE A 302 131.59 44.06 105.65
CA PHE A 302 130.14 44.23 105.67
C PHE A 302 129.62 44.96 104.42
N ARG A 303 130.28 46.04 103.98
CA ARG A 303 129.88 46.77 102.75
C ARG A 303 129.91 45.93 101.48
N GLN A 304 130.84 44.98 101.36
CA GLN A 304 130.96 44.15 100.16
C GLN A 304 129.81 43.15 100.01
N VAL A 305 129.21 42.71 101.13
CA VAL A 305 128.05 41.81 101.13
C VAL A 305 126.76 42.57 100.83
N GLU A 306 126.61 43.81 101.31
CA GLU A 306 125.44 44.66 101.02
C GLU A 306 125.29 44.97 99.52
N ASP A 307 126.40 45.28 98.82
CA ASP A 307 126.38 45.53 97.38
C ASP A 307 125.95 44.28 96.58
N GLN A 308 126.36 43.08 97.01
CA GLN A 308 125.97 41.82 96.36
C GLN A 308 124.48 41.47 96.55
N VAL A 309 123.88 41.83 97.69
CA VAL A 309 122.44 41.63 97.92
C VAL A 309 121.60 42.52 97.01
N GLY A 310 122.02 43.77 96.79
CA GLY A 310 121.31 44.72 95.92
C GLY A 310 121.27 44.31 94.45
N GLU A 311 122.35 43.72 93.91
CA GLU A 311 122.35 43.20 92.53
C GLU A 311 121.40 42.01 92.35
N VAL A 312 121.36 41.08 93.32
CA VAL A 312 120.47 39.91 93.27
C VAL A 312 119.00 40.32 93.36
N GLU A 313 118.66 41.33 94.18
CA GLU A 313 117.29 41.84 94.26
C GLU A 313 116.82 42.50 92.97
N GLN A 314 117.68 43.29 92.29
CA GLN A 314 117.33 43.83 90.97
C GLN A 314 117.10 42.73 89.92
N GLN A 315 117.90 41.66 89.93
CA GLN A 315 117.69 40.53 89.03
C GLN A 315 116.38 39.80 89.32
N ARG A 316 116.01 39.64 90.60
CA ARG A 316 114.73 39.07 91.02
C ARG A 316 113.54 39.90 90.53
N GLU A 317 113.60 41.22 90.63
CA GLU A 317 112.56 42.14 90.15
C GLU A 317 112.37 42.03 88.62
N ARG A 318 113.48 41.98 87.86
CA ARG A 318 113.44 41.82 86.39
C ARG A 318 112.82 40.49 85.98
N LEU A 319 113.18 39.40 86.64
CA LEU A 319 112.60 38.08 86.36
C LEU A 319 111.12 38.00 86.75
N ARG A 320 110.70 38.63 87.85
CA ARG A 320 109.27 38.75 88.21
C ARG A 320 108.48 39.53 87.16
N SER A 321 109.01 40.65 86.67
CA SER A 321 108.38 41.41 85.58
C SER A 321 108.25 40.57 84.30
N LYS A 322 109.31 39.82 83.94
CA LYS A 322 109.31 38.91 82.79
C LYS A 322 108.29 37.78 82.93
N ILE A 323 108.17 37.19 84.13
CA ILE A 323 107.16 36.16 84.42
C ILE A 323 105.76 36.75 84.31
N SER A 324 105.51 37.94 84.88
CA SER A 324 104.20 38.60 84.79
C SER A 324 103.80 38.92 83.34
N THR A 325 104.75 39.35 82.50
CA THR A 325 104.48 39.57 81.07
C THR A 325 104.18 38.26 80.34
N LEU A 326 104.93 37.19 80.61
CA LEU A 326 104.70 35.88 80.00
C LEU A 326 103.37 35.26 80.46
N GLU A 327 102.99 35.43 81.73
CA GLU A 327 101.69 35.01 82.26
C GLU A 327 100.54 35.76 81.58
N HIS A 328 100.71 37.07 81.35
CA HIS A 328 99.72 37.86 80.61
C HIS A 328 99.62 37.43 79.13
N GLU A 329 100.75 37.16 78.47
CA GLU A 329 100.78 36.63 77.10
C GLU A 329 100.12 35.24 77.02
N ILE A 330 100.37 34.34 77.98
CA ILE A 330 99.71 33.03 78.05
C ILE A 330 98.20 33.17 78.23
N ASP A 331 97.75 34.09 79.08
CA ASP A 331 96.31 34.31 79.29
C ASP A 331 95.63 34.93 78.04
N GLN A 332 96.33 35.81 77.33
CA GLN A 332 95.88 36.31 76.01
C GLN A 332 95.85 35.17 74.97
N PHE A 333 96.85 34.30 74.92
CA PHE A 333 96.86 33.13 74.03
C PHE A 333 95.73 32.15 74.33
N LYS A 334 95.39 31.94 75.61
CA LYS A 334 94.23 31.10 75.99
C LYS A 334 92.91 31.72 75.57
N LYS A 335 92.73 33.04 75.77
CA LYS A 335 91.51 33.74 75.32
C LYS A 335 91.34 33.67 73.81
N THR A 336 92.41 33.92 73.05
CA THR A 336 92.39 33.81 71.59
C THR A 336 92.18 32.36 71.13
N GLN A 337 92.71 31.37 71.82
CA GLN A 337 92.45 29.95 71.55
C GLN A 337 90.97 29.58 71.79
N ASP A 338 90.36 30.06 72.87
CA ASP A 338 88.96 29.82 73.18
C ASP A 338 88.03 30.54 72.19
N GLU A 339 88.38 31.76 71.75
CA GLU A 339 87.68 32.47 70.68
C GLU A 339 87.77 31.73 69.35
N ASN A 340 88.96 31.29 68.96
CA ASN A 340 89.16 30.48 67.75
C ASN A 340 88.38 29.16 67.82
N ARG A 341 88.31 28.52 69.00
CA ARG A 341 87.51 27.30 69.19
C ARG A 341 86.02 27.56 69.03
N ARG A 342 85.50 28.66 69.59
CA ARG A 342 84.11 29.08 69.39
C ARG A 342 83.81 29.39 67.92
N GLN A 343 84.75 30.02 67.20
CA GLN A 343 84.61 30.27 65.76
C GLN A 343 84.60 28.97 64.96
N ILE A 344 85.50 28.02 65.27
CA ILE A 344 85.51 26.69 64.64
C ILE A 344 84.19 25.95 64.88
N ASP A 345 83.67 25.96 66.10
CA ASP A 345 82.39 25.31 66.41
C ASP A 345 81.22 25.96 65.66
N THR A 346 81.24 27.28 65.51
CA THR A 346 80.23 28.04 64.75
C THR A 346 80.30 27.69 63.26
N LEU A 347 81.50 27.76 62.66
CA LEU A 347 81.73 27.40 61.27
C LEU A 347 81.41 25.92 60.98
N THR A 348 81.63 25.02 61.95
CA THR A 348 81.30 23.60 61.82
C THR A 348 79.78 23.40 61.78
N ARG A 349 79.03 24.09 62.64
CA ARG A 349 77.56 24.08 62.61
C ARG A 349 77.00 24.67 61.31
N GLU A 350 77.58 25.78 60.83
CA GLU A 350 77.20 26.38 59.55
C GLU A 350 77.48 25.43 58.39
N ARG A 351 78.65 24.77 58.36
CA ARG A 351 78.99 23.75 57.35
C ARG A 351 78.01 22.58 57.38
N GLU A 352 77.65 22.07 58.56
CA GLU A 352 76.67 20.98 58.68
C GLU A 352 75.26 21.39 58.22
N GLN A 353 74.85 22.61 58.56
CA GLN A 353 73.56 23.16 58.13
C GLN A 353 73.53 23.37 56.62
N LEU A 354 74.61 23.92 56.04
CA LEU A 354 74.76 24.07 54.59
C LEU A 354 74.78 22.71 53.89
N ASN A 355 75.44 21.70 54.45
CA ASN A 355 75.47 20.35 53.88
C ASN A 355 74.08 19.70 53.90
N LYS A 356 73.33 19.82 55.01
CA LYS A 356 71.93 19.36 55.09
C LYS A 356 71.04 20.09 54.08
N ASN A 357 71.22 21.39 53.91
CA ASN A 357 70.47 22.17 52.91
C ASN A 357 70.84 21.75 51.48
N CYS A 358 72.13 21.53 51.21
CA CYS A 358 72.61 21.04 49.92
C CYS A 358 72.01 19.66 49.59
N GLN A 359 72.02 18.72 50.53
CA GLN A 359 71.40 17.40 50.34
C GLN A 359 69.90 17.47 50.08
N LYS A 360 69.17 18.35 50.79
CA LYS A 360 67.74 18.58 50.52
C LYS A 360 67.51 19.15 49.12
N LEU A 361 68.27 20.16 48.73
CA LEU A 361 68.19 20.75 47.39
C LEU A 361 68.52 19.74 46.29
N ILE A 362 69.51 18.86 46.51
CA ILE A 362 69.84 17.75 45.59
C ILE A 362 68.65 16.79 45.46
N ALA A 363 68.04 16.39 46.59
CA ALA A 363 66.89 15.49 46.58
C ALA A 363 65.65 16.13 45.90
N ASP A 364 65.40 17.41 46.15
CA ASP A 364 64.28 18.13 45.53
C ASP A 364 64.53 18.35 44.03
N ASN A 365 65.76 18.65 43.62
CA ASN A 365 66.13 18.77 42.21
C ASN A 365 66.04 17.42 41.48
N GLN A 366 66.40 16.32 42.14
CA GLN A 366 66.20 14.97 41.60
C GLN A 366 64.70 14.67 41.39
N LYS A 367 63.84 14.98 42.37
CA LYS A 367 62.39 14.83 42.22
C LYS A 367 61.83 15.67 41.06
N GLN A 368 62.27 16.93 40.95
CA GLN A 368 61.87 17.80 39.84
C GLN A 368 62.35 17.24 38.50
N THR A 369 63.58 16.72 38.43
CA THR A 369 64.14 16.08 37.24
C THR A 369 63.32 14.87 36.81
N ASP A 370 62.95 14.00 37.76
CA ASP A 370 62.15 12.81 37.44
C ASP A 370 60.71 13.16 37.07
N GLN A 371 60.14 14.22 37.66
CA GLN A 371 58.85 14.76 37.26
C GLN A 371 58.89 15.36 35.84
N VAL A 372 59.94 16.09 35.47
CA VAL A 372 60.16 16.60 34.11
C VAL A 372 60.27 15.45 33.11
N LYS A 373 61.00 14.39 33.42
CA LYS A 373 61.09 13.20 32.55
C LYS A 373 59.72 12.54 32.34
N SER A 374 58.91 12.44 33.39
CA SER A 374 57.55 11.90 33.29
C SER A 374 56.66 12.77 32.40
N PHE A 375 56.73 14.10 32.55
CA PHE A 375 56.00 15.02 31.67
C PHE A 375 56.50 15.00 30.23
N ASP A 376 57.81 14.89 29.98
CA ASP A 376 58.36 14.74 28.64
C ASP A 376 57.89 13.44 27.97
N GLN A 377 57.80 12.35 28.73
CA GLN A 377 57.26 11.10 28.21
C GLN A 377 55.77 11.23 27.86
N SER A 378 54.98 11.86 28.74
CA SER A 378 53.55 12.12 28.49
C SER A 378 53.34 13.08 27.33
N LYS A 379 54.23 14.06 27.14
CA LYS A 379 54.22 14.97 26.00
C LYS A 379 54.47 14.20 24.71
N LYS A 380 55.48 13.32 24.67
CA LYS A 380 55.77 12.49 23.49
C LYS A 380 54.60 11.58 23.11
N THR A 381 53.92 10.98 24.07
CA THR A 381 52.74 10.15 23.77
C THR A 381 51.60 10.99 23.20
N LEU A 382 51.32 12.16 23.78
CA LEU A 382 50.29 13.07 23.26
C LEU A 382 50.64 13.63 21.87
N GLU A 383 51.92 13.94 21.62
CA GLU A 383 52.41 14.35 20.31
C GLU A 383 52.19 13.25 19.26
N GLN A 384 52.44 11.99 19.62
CA GLN A 384 52.18 10.84 18.75
C GLN A 384 50.67 10.63 18.50
N ASP A 385 49.82 10.83 19.51
CA ASP A 385 48.37 10.74 19.30
C ASP A 385 47.88 11.85 18.38
N ILE A 386 48.40 13.08 18.54
CA ILE A 386 48.08 14.20 17.66
C ILE A 386 48.51 13.91 16.21
N THR A 387 49.68 13.31 15.97
CA THR A 387 50.10 12.93 14.62
C THR A 387 49.19 11.84 14.04
N ASN A 388 48.86 10.80 14.81
CA ASN A 388 47.93 9.75 14.40
C ASN A 388 46.55 10.33 14.02
N TYR A 389 46.00 11.24 14.83
CA TYR A 389 44.72 11.90 14.53
C TYR A 389 44.80 12.81 13.30
N LYS A 390 45.93 13.48 13.06
CA LYS A 390 46.14 14.26 11.83
C LYS A 390 46.17 13.37 10.58
N GLU A 391 46.81 12.21 10.66
CA GLU A 391 46.82 11.24 9.57
C GLU A 391 45.44 10.69 9.29
N GLU A 392 44.69 10.33 10.33
CA GLU A 392 43.32 9.83 10.18
C GLU A 392 42.40 10.91 9.60
N ALA A 393 42.49 12.15 10.08
CA ALA A 393 41.76 13.27 9.50
C ALA A 393 42.10 13.50 8.01
N SER A 394 43.35 13.28 7.61
CA SER A 394 43.76 13.35 6.20
C SER A 394 43.16 12.22 5.37
N LYS A 395 43.10 10.99 5.88
CA LYS A 395 42.43 9.86 5.22
C LYS A 395 40.93 10.12 5.07
N GLN A 396 40.26 10.58 6.12
CA GLN A 396 38.84 10.90 6.08
C GLN A 396 38.52 11.99 5.04
N ARG A 397 39.36 13.04 4.94
CA ARG A 397 39.21 14.07 3.88
C ARG A 397 39.33 13.48 2.47
N LYS A 398 40.24 12.53 2.24
CA LYS A 398 40.38 11.85 0.93
C LYS A 398 39.15 11.01 0.60
N ILE A 399 38.57 10.33 1.59
CA ILE A 399 37.35 9.54 1.42
C ILE A 399 36.17 10.47 1.09
N ILE A 400 36.01 11.58 1.82
CA ILE A 400 34.97 12.58 1.54
C ILE A 400 35.10 13.11 0.12
N LEU A 401 36.30 13.51 -0.32
CA LEU A 401 36.53 14.01 -1.68
C LEU A 401 36.17 12.96 -2.75
N LYS A 402 36.44 11.68 -2.49
CA LYS A 402 36.07 10.60 -3.41
C LYS A 402 34.54 10.46 -3.50
N MET A 403 33.86 10.46 -2.36
CA MET A 403 32.39 10.39 -2.30
C MET A 403 31.74 11.61 -2.96
N GLU A 404 32.31 12.81 -2.81
CA GLU A 404 31.84 14.02 -3.48
C GLU A 404 31.94 13.90 -5.01
N LYS A 405 33.06 13.38 -5.52
CA LYS A 405 33.21 13.12 -6.97
C LYS A 405 32.22 12.08 -7.50
N GLU A 406 31.98 11.01 -6.75
CA GLU A 406 30.98 10.00 -7.11
C GLU A 406 29.56 10.59 -7.11
N ARG A 407 29.21 11.39 -6.11
CA ARG A 407 27.95 12.15 -6.06
C ARG A 407 27.78 13.04 -7.29
N ASP A 408 28.79 13.85 -7.63
CA ASP A 408 28.70 14.78 -8.76
C ASP A 408 28.60 14.05 -10.10
N ARG A 409 29.26 12.89 -10.22
CA ARG A 409 29.09 11.99 -11.37
C ARG A 409 27.66 11.48 -11.48
N TYR A 410 27.08 10.98 -10.40
CA TYR A 410 25.69 10.50 -10.39
C TYR A 410 24.67 11.61 -10.67
N ILE A 411 24.92 12.84 -10.17
CA ILE A 411 24.10 14.01 -10.52
C ILE A 411 24.15 14.26 -12.03
N THR A 412 25.33 14.17 -12.64
CA THR A 412 25.49 14.37 -14.09
C THR A 412 24.80 13.27 -14.89
N GLU A 413 24.98 12.00 -14.51
CA GLU A 413 24.31 10.86 -15.17
C GLU A 413 22.78 10.94 -15.03
N ALA A 414 22.27 11.31 -13.85
CA ALA A 414 20.85 11.54 -13.63
C ALA A 414 20.30 12.69 -14.50
N GLY A 415 21.05 13.78 -14.64
CA GLY A 415 20.70 14.89 -15.52
C GLY A 415 20.64 14.48 -17.00
N GLN A 416 21.59 13.68 -17.47
CA GLN A 416 21.60 13.13 -18.83
C GLN A 416 20.42 12.19 -19.08
N LEU A 417 20.13 11.27 -18.16
CA LEU A 417 18.98 10.38 -18.24
C LEU A 417 17.66 11.16 -18.26
N THR A 418 17.55 12.19 -17.42
CA THR A 418 16.36 13.06 -17.39
C THR A 418 16.14 13.76 -18.74
N ASN A 419 17.19 14.31 -19.35
CA ASN A 419 17.12 14.90 -20.69
C ASN A 419 16.73 13.87 -21.76
N SER A 420 17.25 12.64 -21.65
CA SER A 420 16.87 11.56 -22.57
C SER A 420 15.40 11.17 -22.44
N VAL A 421 14.86 11.12 -21.21
CA VAL A 421 13.44 10.84 -20.95
C VAL A 421 12.57 11.96 -21.53
N LEU A 422 12.94 13.23 -21.33
CA LEU A 422 12.22 14.36 -21.91
C LEU A 422 12.19 14.30 -23.45
N GLY A 423 13.32 13.97 -24.09
CA GLY A 423 13.37 13.78 -25.54
C GLY A 423 12.45 12.65 -26.02
N LEU A 424 12.47 11.49 -25.34
CA LEU A 424 11.58 10.37 -25.66
C LEU A 424 10.10 10.72 -25.43
N MET A 425 9.78 11.49 -24.40
CA MET A 425 8.40 11.97 -24.17
C MET A 425 7.92 12.90 -25.28
N GLU A 426 8.80 13.75 -25.83
CA GLU A 426 8.46 14.57 -27.01
C GLU A 426 8.24 13.73 -28.26
N GLU A 427 9.03 12.67 -28.47
CA GLU A 427 8.81 11.73 -29.57
C GLU A 427 7.49 10.97 -29.43
N VAL A 428 7.15 10.51 -28.22
CA VAL A 428 5.86 9.88 -27.93
C VAL A 428 4.72 10.83 -28.25
N LYS A 429 4.79 12.10 -27.82
CA LYS A 429 3.77 13.11 -28.16
C LYS A 429 3.63 13.33 -29.66
N LYS A 430 4.74 13.37 -30.41
CA LYS A 430 4.70 13.46 -31.88
C LYS A 430 4.01 12.23 -32.49
N LYS A 431 4.33 11.03 -31.99
CA LYS A 431 3.70 9.77 -32.44
C LYS A 431 2.23 9.69 -32.09
N GLU A 432 1.82 10.22 -30.94
CA GLU A 432 0.40 10.31 -30.55
C GLU A 432 -0.39 11.23 -31.48
N LEU A 433 0.19 12.36 -31.89
CA LEU A 433 -0.41 13.27 -32.88
C LEU A 433 -0.51 12.60 -34.26
N GLU A 434 0.54 11.92 -34.72
CA GLU A 434 0.50 11.16 -35.98
C GLU A 434 -0.57 10.06 -35.95
N LEU A 435 -0.68 9.33 -34.83
CA LEU A 435 -1.72 8.31 -34.63
C LEU A 435 -3.12 8.91 -34.63
N PHE A 436 -3.29 10.10 -34.05
CA PHE A 436 -4.56 10.81 -34.05
C PHE A 436 -4.98 11.19 -35.48
N ASP A 437 -4.05 11.75 -36.27
CA ASP A 437 -4.31 12.10 -37.67
C ASP A 437 -4.62 10.87 -38.53
N GLN A 438 -3.88 9.77 -38.33
CA GLN A 438 -4.18 8.51 -39.03
C GLN A 438 -5.54 7.93 -38.64
N LYS A 439 -5.91 7.95 -37.34
CA LYS A 439 -7.25 7.52 -36.90
C LYS A 439 -8.35 8.36 -37.53
N LYS A 440 -8.16 9.68 -37.60
CA LYS A 440 -9.09 10.56 -38.30
C LYS A 440 -9.20 10.20 -39.79
N LYS A 441 -8.08 9.90 -40.45
CA LYS A 441 -8.07 9.45 -41.85
C LYS A 441 -8.79 8.13 -42.05
N ILE A 442 -8.62 7.16 -41.14
CA ILE A 442 -9.33 5.88 -41.17
C ILE A 442 -10.83 6.12 -41.05
N ALA A 443 -11.30 6.94 -40.11
CA ALA A 443 -12.72 7.26 -39.95
C ALA A 443 -13.32 7.94 -41.20
N GLU A 444 -12.57 8.86 -41.84
CA GLU A 444 -12.97 9.47 -43.11
C GLU A 444 -13.07 8.42 -44.25
N LEU A 445 -12.15 7.46 -44.30
CA LEU A 445 -12.17 6.39 -45.30
C LEU A 445 -13.28 5.37 -45.04
N GLU A 446 -13.55 5.01 -43.80
CA GLU A 446 -14.65 4.12 -43.41
C GLU A 446 -16.01 4.71 -43.74
N THR A 447 -16.22 5.99 -43.45
CA THR A 447 -17.45 6.70 -43.83
C THR A 447 -17.61 6.75 -45.34
N ARG A 448 -16.54 6.99 -46.09
CA ARG A 448 -16.56 6.98 -47.56
C ARG A 448 -16.79 5.58 -48.15
N LEU A 449 -16.22 4.54 -47.55
CA LEU A 449 -16.47 3.15 -47.91
C LEU A 449 -17.94 2.79 -47.71
N LYS A 450 -18.53 3.20 -46.58
CA LYS A 450 -19.94 2.94 -46.29
C LYS A 450 -20.88 3.67 -47.26
N GLN A 451 -20.55 4.90 -47.64
CA GLN A 451 -21.27 5.61 -48.70
C GLN A 451 -21.18 4.85 -50.04
N GLN A 452 -20.00 4.36 -50.41
CA GLN A 452 -19.79 3.57 -51.63
C GLN A 452 -20.53 2.22 -51.59
N GLN A 453 -20.56 1.55 -50.45
CA GLN A 453 -21.33 0.30 -50.27
C GLN A 453 -22.83 0.54 -50.47
N ASN A 454 -23.38 1.60 -49.87
CA ASN A 454 -24.79 1.95 -50.06
C ASN A 454 -25.11 2.28 -51.52
N LEU A 455 -24.22 3.01 -52.21
CA LEU A 455 -24.33 3.29 -53.65
C LEU A 455 -24.29 2.00 -54.48
N TYR A 456 -23.38 1.08 -54.16
CA TYR A 456 -23.29 -0.20 -54.83
C TYR A 456 -24.53 -1.07 -54.60
N GLU A 457 -25.06 -1.11 -53.38
CA GLU A 457 -26.30 -1.84 -53.07
C GLU A 457 -27.50 -1.25 -53.81
N ALA A 458 -27.60 0.08 -53.92
CA ALA A 458 -28.62 0.74 -54.72
C ALA A 458 -28.51 0.36 -56.21
N VAL A 459 -27.32 0.47 -56.80
CA VAL A 459 -27.07 0.08 -58.20
C VAL A 459 -27.33 -1.42 -58.42
N ARG A 460 -26.99 -2.28 -57.45
CA ARG A 460 -27.28 -3.72 -57.52
C ARG A 460 -28.78 -3.99 -57.46
N SER A 461 -29.51 -3.27 -56.61
CA SER A 461 -30.98 -3.33 -56.54
C SER A 461 -31.60 -2.90 -57.87
N ASP A 462 -31.18 -1.77 -58.43
CA ASP A 462 -31.64 -1.27 -59.73
C ASP A 462 -31.31 -2.27 -60.85
N ARG A 463 -30.10 -2.81 -60.89
CA ARG A 463 -29.72 -3.87 -61.84
C ARG A 463 -30.63 -5.09 -61.72
N ASN A 464 -30.94 -5.54 -60.51
CA ASN A 464 -31.82 -6.68 -60.29
C ASN A 464 -33.26 -6.38 -60.73
N LEU A 465 -33.75 -5.16 -60.47
CA LEU A 465 -35.06 -4.69 -60.94
C LEU A 465 -35.12 -4.67 -62.48
N TYR A 466 -34.12 -4.07 -63.14
CA TYR A 466 -34.06 -4.03 -64.60
C TYR A 466 -33.85 -5.42 -65.21
N SER A 467 -33.09 -6.31 -64.56
CA SER A 467 -32.95 -7.70 -65.00
C SER A 467 -34.29 -8.44 -64.92
N LYS A 468 -35.09 -8.21 -63.87
CA LYS A 468 -36.43 -8.78 -63.75
C LYS A 468 -37.36 -8.25 -64.83
N ASN A 469 -37.40 -6.93 -65.02
CA ASN A 469 -38.22 -6.30 -66.06
C ASN A 469 -37.80 -6.75 -67.47
N LEU A 470 -36.51 -6.98 -67.70
CA LEU A 470 -36.00 -7.51 -68.97
C LEU A 470 -36.48 -8.95 -69.19
N ILE A 471 -36.44 -9.81 -68.18
CA ILE A 471 -36.96 -11.19 -68.26
C ILE A 471 -38.46 -11.17 -68.50
N GLU A 472 -39.22 -10.36 -67.77
CA GLU A 472 -40.67 -10.20 -67.97
C GLU A 472 -40.99 -9.73 -69.40
N SER A 473 -40.25 -8.73 -69.91
CA SER A 473 -40.40 -8.26 -71.30
C SER A 473 -40.01 -9.34 -72.31
N GLN A 474 -38.97 -10.15 -72.03
CA GLN A 474 -38.56 -11.27 -72.87
C GLN A 474 -39.59 -12.40 -72.88
N ASP A 475 -40.22 -12.68 -71.75
CA ASP A 475 -41.29 -13.66 -71.61
C ASP A 475 -42.55 -13.21 -72.36
N GLU A 476 -42.92 -11.92 -72.26
CA GLU A 476 -43.99 -11.31 -73.05
C GLU A 476 -43.69 -11.40 -74.55
N ILE A 477 -42.47 -11.07 -74.99
CA ILE A 477 -42.04 -11.25 -76.38
C ILE A 477 -42.11 -12.74 -76.78
N GLY A 478 -41.73 -13.65 -75.88
CA GLY A 478 -41.82 -15.10 -76.10
C GLY A 478 -43.27 -15.58 -76.23
N GLU A 479 -44.18 -15.01 -75.47
CA GLU A 479 -45.62 -15.25 -75.59
C GLU A 479 -46.17 -14.67 -76.90
N MET A 480 -45.78 -13.46 -77.27
CA MET A 480 -46.16 -12.84 -78.55
C MET A 480 -45.60 -13.62 -79.74
N LYS A 481 -44.38 -14.16 -79.66
CA LYS A 481 -43.82 -15.07 -80.67
C LYS A 481 -44.58 -16.40 -80.73
N ARG A 482 -45.04 -16.94 -79.60
CA ARG A 482 -45.92 -18.12 -79.57
C ARG A 482 -47.27 -17.82 -80.22
N LYS A 483 -47.89 -16.67 -79.91
CA LYS A 483 -49.12 -16.20 -80.56
C LYS A 483 -48.92 -16.00 -82.06
N LEU A 484 -47.78 -15.43 -82.48
CA LEU A 484 -47.43 -15.27 -83.89
C LEU A 484 -47.21 -16.62 -84.58
N LYS A 485 -46.59 -17.60 -83.91
CA LYS A 485 -46.49 -18.97 -84.44
C LYS A 485 -47.85 -19.65 -84.58
N ILE A 486 -48.73 -19.51 -83.59
CA ILE A 486 -50.10 -20.02 -83.68
C ILE A 486 -50.85 -19.33 -84.81
N MET A 487 -50.72 -18.01 -84.93
CA MET A 487 -51.35 -17.22 -85.98
C MET A 487 -50.76 -17.54 -87.37
N ASN A 488 -49.47 -17.78 -87.49
CA ASN A 488 -48.85 -18.29 -88.72
C ASN A 488 -49.32 -19.70 -89.04
N HIS A 489 -49.46 -20.57 -88.04
CA HIS A 489 -50.03 -21.89 -88.25
C HIS A 489 -51.50 -21.79 -88.68
N GLN A 490 -52.27 -20.85 -88.12
CA GLN A 490 -53.62 -20.53 -88.60
C GLN A 490 -53.60 -19.98 -90.03
N ILE A 491 -52.63 -19.14 -90.38
CA ILE A 491 -52.47 -18.65 -91.75
C ILE A 491 -52.11 -19.80 -92.70
N ASP A 492 -51.25 -20.73 -92.30
CA ASP A 492 -50.86 -21.87 -93.11
C ASP A 492 -52.00 -22.91 -93.19
N GLN A 493 -52.76 -23.13 -92.11
CA GLN A 493 -54.02 -23.88 -92.13
C GLN A 493 -55.03 -23.22 -93.07
N LEU A 494 -55.17 -21.89 -93.01
CA LEU A 494 -56.05 -21.16 -93.92
C LEU A 494 -55.54 -21.20 -95.36
N LYS A 495 -54.22 -21.23 -95.61
CA LYS A 495 -53.65 -21.44 -96.95
C LYS A 495 -53.89 -22.86 -97.44
N GLU A 496 -53.76 -23.88 -96.58
CA GLU A 496 -54.09 -25.26 -96.90
C GLU A 496 -55.60 -25.43 -97.14
N GLU A 497 -56.44 -24.73 -96.36
CA GLU A 497 -57.88 -24.64 -96.59
C GLU A 497 -58.19 -23.89 -97.88
N ILE A 498 -57.47 -22.82 -98.22
CA ILE A 498 -57.61 -22.10 -99.50
C ILE A 498 -57.17 -22.99 -100.66
N GLN A 499 -56.05 -23.71 -100.52
CA GLN A 499 -55.54 -24.62 -101.54
C GLN A 499 -56.44 -25.85 -101.70
N GLY A 500 -56.98 -26.36 -100.60
CA GLY A 500 -58.04 -27.36 -100.56
C GLY A 500 -59.32 -26.84 -101.19
N LYS A 501 -59.70 -25.58 -100.91
CA LYS A 501 -60.83 -24.90 -101.54
C LYS A 501 -60.59 -24.54 -103.00
N GLU A 502 -59.36 -24.35 -103.46
CA GLU A 502 -59.01 -24.20 -104.88
C GLU A 502 -59.10 -25.54 -105.60
N GLN A 503 -58.67 -26.62 -104.97
CA GLN A 503 -58.90 -27.99 -105.48
C GLN A 503 -60.39 -28.34 -105.49
N GLU A 504 -61.14 -27.93 -104.46
CA GLU A 504 -62.60 -28.01 -104.43
C GLU A 504 -63.24 -27.04 -105.41
N LEU A 505 -62.66 -25.87 -105.72
CA LEU A 505 -63.16 -24.91 -106.72
C LEU A 505 -62.97 -25.46 -108.13
N VAL A 506 -61.88 -26.19 -108.39
CA VAL A 506 -61.68 -26.91 -109.65
C VAL A 506 -62.66 -28.08 -109.76
N ARG A 507 -62.93 -28.81 -108.66
CA ARG A 507 -64.06 -29.76 -108.62
C ARG A 507 -65.41 -29.08 -108.79
N ALA A 508 -65.60 -27.94 -108.14
CA ALA A 508 -66.83 -27.18 -108.11
C ALA A 508 -67.07 -26.40 -109.40
N GLN A 509 -66.06 -26.14 -110.23
CA GLN A 509 -66.23 -25.69 -111.62
C GLN A 509 -66.79 -26.82 -112.48
N GLY A 510 -66.38 -28.07 -112.22
CA GLY A 510 -67.04 -29.26 -112.76
C GLY A 510 -68.45 -29.50 -112.18
N GLU A 511 -68.68 -29.15 -110.90
CA GLU A 511 -70.03 -29.13 -110.32
C GLU A 511 -70.85 -27.91 -110.73
N HIS A 512 -70.25 -26.79 -111.16
CA HIS A 512 -70.93 -25.54 -111.52
C HIS A 512 -71.71 -25.69 -112.83
N GLU A 513 -71.24 -26.53 -113.77
CA GLU A 513 -72.05 -26.98 -114.91
C GLU A 513 -73.24 -27.85 -114.50
N LYS A 514 -73.13 -28.54 -113.36
CA LYS A 514 -74.21 -29.31 -112.71
C LYS A 514 -75.18 -28.39 -111.95
N VAL A 515 -74.66 -27.44 -111.17
CA VAL A 515 -75.39 -26.45 -110.35
C VAL A 515 -76.08 -25.39 -111.20
N LYS A 516 -75.70 -25.18 -112.45
CA LYS A 516 -76.49 -24.37 -113.40
C LYS A 516 -77.91 -24.96 -113.59
N LYS A 517 -78.09 -26.27 -113.41
CA LYS A 517 -79.40 -26.94 -113.33
C LYS A 517 -80.04 -26.82 -111.93
N ASP A 518 -79.25 -26.80 -110.87
CA ASP A 518 -79.74 -26.65 -109.49
C ASP A 518 -80.10 -25.18 -109.11
N LYS A 519 -79.62 -24.19 -109.88
CA LYS A 519 -79.96 -22.77 -109.75
C LYS A 519 -81.46 -22.50 -109.90
N GLU A 520 -82.15 -23.29 -110.72
CA GLU A 520 -83.61 -23.23 -110.87
C GLU A 520 -84.33 -23.82 -109.66
N GLN A 521 -83.72 -24.84 -109.01
CA GLN A 521 -84.20 -25.46 -107.77
C GLN A 521 -84.01 -24.55 -106.54
N LEU A 522 -82.94 -23.75 -106.51
CA LEU A 522 -82.58 -22.91 -105.36
C LEU A 522 -83.38 -21.59 -105.25
N MET A 523 -84.09 -21.16 -106.29
CA MET A 523 -85.04 -20.05 -106.15
C MET A 523 -86.19 -20.39 -105.18
N LEU A 524 -86.55 -21.67 -105.04
CA LEU A 524 -87.50 -22.16 -104.03
C LEU A 524 -86.92 -22.18 -102.60
N ASN A 525 -85.59 -22.29 -102.46
CA ASN A 525 -84.91 -22.33 -101.16
C ASN A 525 -84.65 -20.94 -100.55
N VAL A 526 -84.65 -19.87 -101.37
CA VAL A 526 -84.48 -18.48 -100.89
C VAL A 526 -85.66 -18.01 -100.02
N GLU A 527 -86.88 -18.50 -100.30
CA GLU A 527 -88.07 -18.28 -99.47
C GLU A 527 -87.92 -18.97 -98.08
N GLN A 528 -87.17 -20.07 -98.03
CA GLN A 528 -86.92 -20.89 -96.84
C GLN A 528 -85.84 -20.27 -95.93
N LEU A 529 -84.81 -19.65 -96.51
CA LEU A 529 -83.73 -18.96 -95.78
C LEU A 529 -84.17 -17.65 -95.11
N LYS A 530 -85.19 -16.96 -95.63
CA LYS A 530 -85.81 -15.82 -94.93
C LYS A 530 -86.45 -16.23 -93.59
N LYS A 531 -86.94 -17.46 -93.48
CA LYS A 531 -87.42 -18.03 -92.20
C LYS A 531 -86.29 -18.44 -91.26
N GLU A 532 -85.08 -18.71 -91.75
CA GLU A 532 -83.90 -18.99 -90.91
C GLU A 532 -83.26 -17.73 -90.34
N ALA A 533 -83.36 -16.59 -91.02
CA ALA A 533 -82.90 -15.30 -90.49
C ALA A 533 -83.67 -14.91 -89.22
N ILE A 534 -84.99 -15.09 -89.20
CA ILE A 534 -85.86 -14.86 -88.02
C ILE A 534 -85.47 -15.80 -86.86
N LYS A 535 -85.08 -17.05 -87.14
CA LYS A 535 -84.59 -18.00 -86.13
C LYS A 535 -83.23 -17.60 -85.54
N LYS A 536 -82.38 -16.89 -86.30
CA LYS A 536 -81.08 -16.40 -85.80
C LYS A 536 -81.23 -15.16 -84.92
N GLU A 537 -82.22 -14.30 -85.17
CA GLU A 537 -82.60 -13.22 -84.24
C GLU A 537 -83.17 -13.77 -82.92
N GLU A 538 -83.98 -14.83 -82.97
CA GLU A 538 -84.39 -15.56 -81.76
C GLU A 538 -83.20 -16.21 -81.03
N ALA A 539 -82.22 -16.76 -81.74
CA ALA A 539 -81.01 -17.32 -81.12
C ALA A 539 -80.15 -16.25 -80.42
N TYR A 540 -80.06 -15.05 -80.99
CA TYR A 540 -79.36 -13.93 -80.37
C TYR A 540 -80.09 -13.41 -79.12
N ALA A 541 -81.43 -13.33 -79.17
CA ALA A 541 -82.25 -13.00 -77.99
C ALA A 541 -82.09 -14.04 -76.87
N ASN A 542 -82.01 -15.33 -77.22
CA ASN A 542 -81.72 -16.41 -76.26
C ASN A 542 -80.31 -16.31 -75.66
N GLN A 543 -79.31 -15.91 -76.45
CA GLN A 543 -77.93 -15.79 -75.98
C GLN A 543 -77.73 -14.54 -75.11
N GLN A 544 -78.46 -13.46 -75.39
CA GLN A 544 -78.56 -12.28 -74.53
C GLN A 544 -79.26 -12.59 -73.20
N SER A 545 -80.32 -13.43 -73.23
CA SER A 545 -80.97 -13.94 -72.04
C SER A 545 -80.06 -14.85 -71.22
N GLU A 546 -79.25 -15.70 -71.85
CA GLU A 546 -78.21 -16.51 -71.19
C GLU A 546 -77.11 -15.63 -70.57
N PHE A 547 -76.72 -14.54 -71.22
CA PHE A 547 -75.77 -13.58 -70.65
C PHE A 547 -76.35 -12.89 -69.40
N GLU A 548 -77.60 -12.45 -69.44
CA GLU A 548 -78.29 -11.90 -68.27
C GLU A 548 -78.45 -12.93 -67.16
N ARG A 549 -78.69 -14.20 -67.50
CA ARG A 549 -78.73 -15.33 -66.56
C ARG A 549 -77.37 -15.60 -65.92
N LEU A 550 -76.30 -15.61 -66.71
CA LEU A 550 -74.92 -15.80 -66.23
C LEU A 550 -74.47 -14.61 -65.37
N ASN A 551 -74.83 -13.38 -65.75
CA ASN A 551 -74.54 -12.20 -64.96
C ASN A 551 -75.34 -12.18 -63.64
N LYS A 552 -76.59 -12.67 -63.67
CA LYS A 552 -77.38 -12.89 -62.46
C LYS A 552 -76.77 -13.98 -61.58
N GLN A 553 -76.32 -15.11 -62.14
CA GLN A 553 -75.58 -16.14 -61.40
C GLN A 553 -74.28 -15.60 -60.82
N PHE A 554 -73.59 -14.71 -61.53
CA PHE A 554 -72.38 -14.04 -61.04
C PHE A 554 -72.68 -13.09 -59.88
N MET A 555 -73.76 -12.31 -59.96
CA MET A 555 -74.22 -11.47 -58.85
C MET A 555 -74.64 -12.30 -57.65
N GLU A 556 -75.40 -13.37 -57.86
CA GLU A 556 -75.79 -14.34 -56.82
C GLU A 556 -74.56 -15.00 -56.20
N ALA A 557 -73.57 -15.42 -56.98
CA ALA A 557 -72.31 -15.97 -56.47
C ALA A 557 -71.48 -14.93 -55.71
N ASN A 558 -71.48 -13.66 -56.13
CA ASN A 558 -70.75 -12.61 -55.43
C ASN A 558 -71.45 -12.20 -54.12
N ASP A 559 -72.78 -12.21 -54.09
CA ASP A 559 -73.55 -12.01 -52.87
C ASP A 559 -73.45 -13.23 -51.94
N GLU A 560 -73.38 -14.44 -52.48
CA GLU A 560 -73.09 -15.65 -51.70
C GLU A 560 -71.67 -15.60 -51.12
N ARG A 561 -70.67 -15.14 -51.89
CA ARG A 561 -69.31 -14.89 -51.39
C ARG A 561 -69.30 -13.85 -50.26
N LYS A 562 -70.09 -12.78 -50.36
CA LYS A 562 -70.24 -11.80 -49.27
C LYS A 562 -70.91 -12.42 -48.04
N LYS A 563 -71.93 -13.27 -48.22
CA LYS A 563 -72.56 -14.01 -47.12
C LYS A 563 -71.58 -14.97 -46.45
N GLN A 564 -70.82 -15.74 -47.23
CA GLN A 564 -69.76 -16.63 -46.73
C GLN A 564 -68.67 -15.84 -45.99
N MET A 565 -68.30 -14.65 -46.45
CA MET A 565 -67.35 -13.78 -45.75
C MET A 565 -67.91 -13.25 -44.42
N LYS A 566 -69.21 -12.91 -44.37
CA LYS A 566 -69.87 -12.57 -43.10
C LYS A 566 -69.97 -13.77 -42.16
N GLN A 567 -70.26 -14.96 -42.68
CA GLN A 567 -70.27 -16.20 -41.89
C GLN A 567 -68.87 -16.53 -41.38
N LEU A 568 -67.83 -16.33 -42.18
CA LEU A 568 -66.44 -16.50 -41.73
C LEU A 568 -66.09 -15.49 -40.61
N GLN A 569 -66.49 -14.23 -40.75
CA GLN A 569 -66.33 -13.24 -39.67
C GLN A 569 -67.10 -13.62 -38.41
N GLN A 570 -68.31 -14.17 -38.56
CA GLN A 570 -69.08 -14.69 -37.45
C GLN A 570 -68.36 -15.88 -36.78
N VAL A 571 -67.84 -16.83 -37.56
CA VAL A 571 -67.05 -17.97 -37.04
C VAL A 571 -65.77 -17.50 -36.35
N ILE A 572 -65.11 -16.45 -36.85
CA ILE A 572 -63.97 -15.83 -36.19
C ILE A 572 -64.39 -15.20 -34.86
N ALA A 573 -65.51 -14.47 -34.83
CA ALA A 573 -66.05 -13.89 -33.61
C ALA A 573 -66.46 -14.98 -32.59
N GLU A 574 -67.08 -16.06 -33.05
CA GLU A 574 -67.42 -17.23 -32.23
C GLU A 574 -66.17 -17.93 -31.72
N ARG A 575 -65.12 -18.09 -32.54
CA ARG A 575 -63.80 -18.60 -32.14
C ARG A 575 -63.19 -17.71 -31.06
N ASP A 576 -63.28 -16.39 -31.19
CA ASP A 576 -62.71 -15.45 -30.23
C ASP A 576 -63.47 -15.44 -28.91
N VAL A 577 -64.80 -15.56 -28.96
CA VAL A 577 -65.65 -15.75 -27.78
C VAL A 577 -65.33 -17.09 -27.10
N LEU A 578 -65.24 -18.19 -27.86
CA LEU A 578 -64.86 -19.51 -27.36
C LEU A 578 -63.45 -19.51 -26.79
N GLY A 579 -62.49 -18.86 -27.45
CA GLY A 579 -61.13 -18.68 -26.97
C GLY A 579 -61.09 -17.93 -25.65
N THR A 580 -61.87 -16.86 -25.53
CA THR A 580 -62.03 -16.11 -24.27
C THR A 580 -62.66 -16.98 -23.18
N GLN A 581 -63.68 -17.78 -23.52
CA GLN A 581 -64.30 -18.73 -22.58
C GLN A 581 -63.32 -19.83 -22.16
N LEU A 582 -62.46 -20.31 -23.05
CA LEU A 582 -61.46 -21.33 -22.79
C LEU A 582 -60.37 -20.80 -21.85
N VAL A 583 -59.94 -19.55 -22.04
CA VAL A 583 -59.03 -18.86 -21.10
C VAL A 583 -59.68 -18.72 -19.73
N ARG A 584 -60.94 -18.25 -19.66
CA ARG A 584 -61.68 -18.17 -18.38
C ARG A 584 -61.83 -19.52 -17.71
N ARG A 585 -62.09 -20.59 -18.47
CA ARG A 585 -62.18 -21.97 -17.96
C ARG A 585 -60.83 -22.49 -17.48
N ASN A 586 -59.73 -22.12 -18.14
CA ASN A 586 -58.38 -22.44 -17.68
C ASN A 586 -58.02 -21.68 -16.40
N ASP A 587 -58.43 -20.41 -16.28
CA ASP A 587 -58.25 -19.63 -15.04
C ASP A 587 -59.10 -20.21 -13.89
N GLU A 588 -60.35 -20.61 -14.17
CA GLU A 588 -61.21 -21.34 -13.22
C GLU A 588 -60.58 -22.67 -12.80
N LEU A 589 -60.00 -23.43 -13.74
CA LEU A 589 -59.26 -24.67 -13.45
C LEU A 589 -58.03 -24.40 -12.59
N ALA A 590 -57.26 -23.36 -12.87
CA ALA A 590 -56.10 -22.97 -12.05
C ALA A 590 -56.52 -22.60 -10.62
N LEU A 591 -57.60 -21.84 -10.47
CA LEU A 591 -58.20 -21.53 -9.16
C LEU A 591 -58.67 -22.80 -8.44
N LEU A 592 -59.26 -23.76 -9.17
CA LEU A 592 -59.66 -25.05 -8.61
C LEU A 592 -58.46 -25.89 -8.18
N TYR A 593 -57.37 -25.92 -8.95
CA TYR A 593 -56.14 -26.61 -8.56
C TYR A 593 -55.50 -25.99 -7.32
N GLU A 594 -55.46 -24.66 -7.22
CA GLU A 594 -54.92 -24.00 -6.02
C GLU A 594 -55.85 -24.22 -4.82
N LYS A 595 -57.18 -24.23 -5.02
CA LYS A 595 -58.16 -24.61 -3.99
C LYS A 595 -57.96 -26.06 -3.54
N LEU A 596 -57.74 -26.99 -4.47
CA LEU A 596 -57.51 -28.40 -4.18
C LEU A 596 -56.20 -28.60 -3.42
N LYS A 597 -55.15 -27.84 -3.75
CA LYS A 597 -53.88 -27.81 -3.03
C LYS A 597 -54.02 -27.25 -1.60
N ILE A 598 -54.79 -26.18 -1.42
CA ILE A 598 -55.11 -25.64 -0.08
C ILE A 598 -55.95 -26.65 0.73
N GLN A 599 -56.94 -27.29 0.10
CA GLN A 599 -57.75 -28.32 0.73
C GLN A 599 -56.92 -29.55 1.09
N GLN A 600 -56.00 -29.99 0.23
CA GLN A 600 -55.07 -31.09 0.53
C GLN A 600 -54.14 -30.73 1.68
N SER A 601 -53.60 -29.50 1.72
CA SER A 601 -52.80 -29.01 2.85
C SER A 601 -53.61 -29.00 4.15
N THR A 602 -54.89 -28.57 4.08
CA THR A 602 -55.79 -28.55 5.23
C THR A 602 -56.16 -29.97 5.69
N LEU A 603 -56.41 -30.88 4.75
CA LEU A 603 -56.68 -32.29 5.02
C LEU A 603 -55.48 -32.95 5.67
N ASN A 604 -54.27 -32.75 5.14
CA ASN A 604 -53.03 -33.28 5.72
C ASN A 604 -52.82 -32.76 7.16
N LYS A 605 -53.10 -31.48 7.41
CA LYS A 605 -53.07 -30.92 8.78
C LYS A 605 -54.11 -31.57 9.67
N GLY A 606 -55.34 -31.75 9.19
CA GLY A 606 -56.42 -32.44 9.90
C GLY A 606 -56.10 -33.89 10.21
N GLU A 607 -55.52 -34.62 9.26
CA GLU A 607 -55.05 -36.00 9.45
C GLU A 607 -53.96 -36.09 10.52
N LEU A 608 -53.02 -35.14 10.52
CA LEU A 608 -51.95 -35.08 11.51
C LEU A 608 -52.50 -34.79 12.91
N GLN A 609 -53.45 -33.85 13.01
CA GLN A 609 -54.18 -33.59 14.26
C GLN A 609 -55.01 -34.80 14.70
N TYR A 610 -55.69 -35.48 13.78
CA TYR A 610 -56.46 -36.68 14.08
C TYR A 610 -55.56 -37.82 14.58
N LYS A 611 -54.40 -38.03 13.96
CA LYS A 611 -53.39 -38.99 14.45
C LYS A 611 -52.90 -38.62 15.85
N SER A 612 -52.64 -37.34 16.12
CA SER A 612 -52.31 -36.87 17.47
C SER A 612 -53.44 -37.17 18.46
N ARG A 613 -54.71 -36.94 18.09
CA ARG A 613 -55.86 -37.26 18.94
C ARG A 613 -56.03 -38.76 19.15
N LEU A 614 -55.75 -39.59 18.16
CA LEU A 614 -55.75 -41.05 18.33
C LEU A 614 -54.68 -41.48 19.34
N GLU A 615 -53.51 -40.84 19.33
CA GLU A 615 -52.46 -41.11 20.31
C GLU A 615 -52.86 -40.62 21.71
N ASP A 616 -53.43 -39.42 21.84
CA ASP A 616 -54.01 -38.94 23.11
C ASP A 616 -55.06 -39.93 23.65
N LEU A 617 -55.93 -40.43 22.76
CA LEU A 617 -57.00 -41.37 23.12
C LEU A 617 -56.43 -42.75 23.48
N ARG A 618 -55.30 -43.16 22.87
CA ARG A 618 -54.54 -44.34 23.28
C ARG A 618 -53.95 -44.17 24.67
N ILE A 619 -53.32 -43.03 24.96
CA ILE A 619 -52.77 -42.70 26.28
C ILE A 619 -53.88 -42.68 27.32
N LEU A 620 -54.99 -41.98 27.06
CA LEU A 620 -56.15 -41.93 27.95
C LEU A 620 -56.76 -43.32 28.17
N LYS A 621 -56.80 -44.20 27.14
CA LYS A 621 -57.24 -45.59 27.32
C LYS A 621 -56.30 -46.38 28.22
N LEU A 622 -54.99 -46.18 28.13
CA LEU A 622 -54.02 -46.80 29.03
C LEU A 622 -54.19 -46.28 30.46
N GLU A 623 -54.39 -44.98 30.62
CA GLU A 623 -54.62 -44.35 31.92
C GLU A 623 -55.96 -44.78 32.53
N LEU A 624 -57.01 -44.92 31.72
CA LEU A 624 -58.30 -45.43 32.16
C LEU A 624 -58.22 -46.92 32.54
N LYS A 625 -57.39 -47.73 31.84
CA LYS A 625 -57.07 -49.09 32.28
C LYS A 625 -56.33 -49.09 33.61
N LYS A 626 -55.34 -48.22 33.79
CA LYS A 626 -54.62 -48.05 35.07
C LYS A 626 -55.56 -47.63 36.18
N LEU A 627 -56.38 -46.60 35.99
CA LEU A 627 -57.36 -46.12 36.96
C LEU A 627 -58.43 -47.17 37.26
N ARG A 628 -58.83 -48.01 36.30
CA ARG A 628 -59.71 -49.16 36.57
C ARG A 628 -59.01 -50.22 37.43
N HIS A 629 -57.73 -50.49 37.19
CA HIS A 629 -56.93 -51.38 38.03
C HIS A 629 -56.76 -50.79 39.44
N ASP A 630 -56.43 -49.50 39.56
CA ASP A 630 -56.32 -48.78 40.82
C ASP A 630 -57.68 -48.73 41.54
N LYS A 631 -58.79 -48.52 40.83
CA LYS A 631 -60.14 -48.66 41.38
C LYS A 631 -60.39 -50.07 41.88
N GLY A 632 -60.01 -51.10 41.13
CA GLY A 632 -60.12 -52.50 41.56
C GLY A 632 -59.38 -52.74 42.88
N THR A 633 -58.10 -52.38 42.94
CA THR A 633 -57.30 -52.52 44.17
C THR A 633 -57.84 -51.67 45.34
N LEU A 634 -58.36 -50.47 45.08
CA LEU A 634 -59.04 -49.66 46.10
C LEU A 634 -60.36 -50.28 46.53
N GLN A 635 -61.10 -50.91 45.61
CA GLN A 635 -62.35 -51.59 45.91
C GLN A 635 -62.11 -52.85 46.74
N ASP A 636 -61.02 -53.58 46.48
CA ASP A 636 -60.53 -54.68 47.34
C ASP A 636 -60.15 -54.16 48.74
N LYS A 637 -59.48 -53.00 48.81
CA LYS A 637 -59.23 -52.32 50.10
C LYS A 637 -60.52 -51.86 50.79
N VAL A 638 -61.54 -51.45 50.03
CA VAL A 638 -62.86 -51.06 50.56
C VAL A 638 -63.66 -52.27 51.03
N SER A 639 -63.53 -53.45 50.40
CA SER A 639 -64.08 -54.68 50.98
C SER A 639 -63.44 -55.00 52.34
N ASN A 640 -62.13 -54.76 52.49
CA ASN A 640 -61.47 -54.85 53.80
C ASN A 640 -61.96 -53.75 54.77
N THR A 641 -62.53 -52.64 54.28
CA THR A 641 -63.13 -51.61 55.13
C THR A 641 -64.38 -52.10 55.84
N GLU A 642 -65.17 -53.05 55.29
CA GLU A 642 -66.30 -53.62 56.04
C GLU A 642 -65.82 -54.53 57.18
N ASP A 643 -64.74 -55.29 56.97
CA ASP A 643 -64.13 -56.07 58.05
C ASP A 643 -63.47 -55.16 59.09
N LEU A 644 -62.75 -54.11 58.67
CA LEU A 644 -62.25 -53.06 59.55
C LEU A 644 -63.39 -52.26 60.20
N LYS A 645 -64.56 -52.11 59.58
CA LYS A 645 -65.75 -51.50 60.20
C LYS A 645 -66.38 -52.44 61.20
N ARG A 646 -66.38 -53.76 60.98
CA ARG A 646 -66.78 -54.73 62.01
C ARG A 646 -65.81 -54.71 63.17
N GLU A 647 -64.52 -54.57 62.89
CA GLU A 647 -63.48 -54.41 63.90
C GLU A 647 -63.59 -53.06 64.61
N VAL A 648 -63.90 -51.97 63.90
CA VAL A 648 -64.23 -50.66 64.46
C VAL A 648 -65.55 -50.70 65.19
N PHE A 649 -66.56 -51.45 64.78
CA PHE A 649 -67.82 -51.65 65.54
C PHE A 649 -67.58 -52.51 66.76
N HIS A 650 -66.67 -53.48 66.68
CA HIS A 650 -66.23 -54.28 67.80
C HIS A 650 -65.50 -53.38 68.81
N VAL A 651 -64.48 -52.66 68.37
CA VAL A 651 -63.73 -51.66 69.13
C VAL A 651 -64.61 -50.48 69.52
N GLN A 652 -65.65 -50.10 68.77
CA GLN A 652 -66.61 -49.05 69.11
C GLN A 652 -67.63 -49.57 70.09
N ARG A 653 -68.01 -50.84 70.07
CA ARG A 653 -68.85 -51.47 71.08
C ARG A 653 -68.05 -51.68 72.35
N GLU A 654 -66.77 -52.02 72.25
CA GLU A 654 -65.83 -52.02 73.36
C GLU A 654 -65.53 -50.61 73.83
N LEU A 655 -65.40 -49.62 72.95
CA LEU A 655 -65.21 -48.21 73.26
C LEU A 655 -66.51 -47.59 73.76
N LEU A 656 -67.69 -48.08 73.38
CA LEU A 656 -68.99 -47.63 73.89
C LEU A 656 -69.20 -48.29 75.23
N ARG A 657 -68.85 -49.57 75.40
CA ARG A 657 -68.76 -50.17 76.75
C ARG A 657 -67.78 -49.40 77.60
N GLU A 658 -66.61 -49.04 77.09
CA GLU A 658 -65.60 -48.24 77.76
C GLU A 658 -65.92 -46.76 77.81
N ARG A 659 -66.82 -46.22 76.99
CA ARG A 659 -67.32 -44.83 77.04
C ARG A 659 -68.58 -44.72 77.86
N THR A 660 -69.36 -45.78 78.03
CA THR A 660 -70.42 -45.88 79.02
C THR A 660 -69.78 -46.18 80.35
N ARG A 661 -68.69 -46.95 80.39
CA ARG A 661 -67.82 -47.07 81.56
C ARG A 661 -67.09 -45.76 81.85
N CYS A 662 -66.51 -45.09 80.84
CA CYS A 662 -65.91 -43.77 81.01
C CYS A 662 -66.94 -42.67 81.18
N ARG A 663 -68.19 -42.79 80.74
CA ARG A 663 -69.27 -41.81 80.99
C ARG A 663 -69.95 -42.07 82.31
N ALA A 664 -70.06 -43.32 82.75
CA ALA A 664 -70.38 -43.64 84.14
C ALA A 664 -69.26 -43.19 85.06
N LEU A 665 -67.99 -43.40 84.67
CA LEU A 665 -66.83 -42.88 85.38
C LEU A 665 -66.73 -41.36 85.24
N GLU A 666 -67.05 -40.72 84.08
CA GLU A 666 -67.05 -39.27 83.75
C GLU A 666 -68.23 -38.52 84.38
N GLU A 667 -69.41 -39.14 84.54
CA GLU A 667 -70.51 -38.64 85.39
C GLU A 667 -70.14 -38.83 86.85
N GLU A 668 -69.53 -39.97 87.20
CA GLU A 668 -68.75 -40.10 88.42
C GLU A 668 -67.55 -39.17 88.42
N LEU A 669 -67.26 -38.27 87.45
CA LEU A 669 -66.03 -37.44 87.35
C LEU A 669 -66.23 -35.94 87.24
N GLU A 670 -67.29 -35.51 86.55
CA GLU A 670 -67.96 -34.23 86.78
C GLU A 670 -68.36 -34.11 88.25
N ASN A 671 -68.43 -35.25 88.95
CA ASN A 671 -68.27 -35.39 90.38
C ASN A 671 -67.86 -36.85 90.72
N PRO A 672 -66.65 -37.24 91.22
CA PRO A 672 -65.24 -36.80 91.13
C PRO A 672 -64.26 -37.68 90.28
N MET A 673 -62.96 -37.36 90.20
CA MET A 673 -61.91 -38.39 89.97
C MET A 673 -61.54 -38.75 88.53
N ASN A 674 -60.99 -37.76 87.86
CA ASN A 674 -59.83 -37.88 86.97
C ASN A 674 -59.79 -38.90 85.80
N ILE A 675 -59.23 -38.40 84.70
CA ILE A 675 -58.25 -39.10 83.82
C ILE A 675 -58.79 -39.70 82.51
N HIS A 676 -58.57 -38.88 81.48
CA HIS A 676 -57.84 -39.14 80.23
C HIS A 676 -58.21 -40.35 79.39
N ARG A 677 -58.37 -40.11 78.08
CA ARG A 677 -58.26 -41.22 77.14
C ARG A 677 -57.78 -40.78 75.77
N TRP A 678 -56.48 -40.91 75.52
CA TRP A 678 -55.88 -41.43 74.28
C TRP A 678 -54.57 -42.14 74.62
N ARG A 679 -54.30 -43.26 73.92
CA ARG A 679 -53.11 -43.54 73.09
C ARG A 679 -53.07 -45.06 72.83
N LYS A 680 -53.38 -45.54 71.61
CA LYS A 680 -52.54 -45.66 70.40
C LYS A 680 -51.37 -46.64 70.59
N LEU A 681 -51.25 -47.62 69.69
CA LEU A 681 -50.00 -48.21 69.17
C LEU A 681 -50.44 -49.13 68.00
N GLU A 682 -50.00 -49.00 66.75
CA GLU A 682 -48.68 -48.82 66.10
C GLU A 682 -48.05 -50.14 65.63
N GLY A 683 -47.78 -50.17 64.33
CA GLY A 683 -46.96 -51.15 63.63
C GLY A 683 -47.66 -51.74 62.40
N SER A 684 -47.10 -51.82 61.18
CA SER A 684 -46.18 -51.01 60.38
C SER A 684 -46.03 -51.81 59.07
N ASP A 685 -46.57 -51.30 57.97
CA ASP A 685 -46.43 -51.86 56.61
C ASP A 685 -45.44 -50.98 55.83
N PRO A 686 -44.65 -51.50 54.86
CA PRO A 686 -43.64 -50.73 54.14
C PRO A 686 -44.23 -49.44 53.57
N SER A 687 -43.61 -48.29 53.87
CA SER A 687 -44.21 -47.01 53.55
C SER A 687 -44.49 -46.88 52.05
N THR A 688 -45.69 -46.42 51.69
CA THR A 688 -46.05 -46.00 50.32
C THR A 688 -44.96 -45.13 49.68
N PHE A 689 -44.20 -44.41 50.50
CA PHE A 689 -43.06 -43.60 50.10
C PHE A 689 -41.92 -44.38 49.43
N GLU A 690 -41.55 -45.59 49.88
CA GLU A 690 -40.50 -46.38 49.22
C GLU A 690 -40.94 -46.86 47.83
N LEU A 691 -42.21 -47.25 47.68
CA LEU A 691 -42.79 -47.66 46.40
C LEU A 691 -42.93 -46.46 45.44
N ILE A 692 -43.37 -45.31 45.96
CA ILE A 692 -43.46 -44.05 45.22
C ILE A 692 -42.05 -43.59 44.79
N GLN A 693 -41.04 -43.69 45.65
CA GLN A 693 -39.66 -43.39 45.28
C GLN A 693 -39.18 -44.28 44.13
N LYS A 694 -39.48 -45.59 44.15
CA LYS A 694 -39.07 -46.52 43.09
C LYS A 694 -39.79 -46.22 41.76
N ILE A 695 -41.07 -45.87 41.80
CA ILE A 695 -41.85 -45.44 40.63
C ILE A 695 -41.27 -44.13 40.07
N GLN A 696 -40.98 -43.15 40.92
CA GLN A 696 -40.39 -41.87 40.51
C GLN A 696 -38.98 -42.05 39.92
N LEU A 697 -38.18 -42.96 40.47
CA LEU A 697 -36.85 -43.31 39.94
C LEU A 697 -36.95 -43.92 38.54
N LEU A 698 -37.90 -44.85 38.33
CA LEU A 698 -38.13 -45.46 37.01
C LEU A 698 -38.72 -44.47 36.01
N GLN A 699 -39.62 -43.58 36.43
CA GLN A 699 -40.14 -42.49 35.59
C GLN A 699 -39.04 -41.51 35.19
N LYS A 700 -38.17 -41.09 36.11
CA LYS A 700 -37.00 -40.26 35.77
C LYS A 700 -36.08 -40.95 34.78
N ARG A 701 -35.83 -42.26 34.95
CA ARG A 701 -34.97 -43.02 34.03
C ARG A 701 -35.59 -43.19 32.65
N LEU A 702 -36.92 -43.33 32.58
CA LEU A 702 -37.65 -43.40 31.32
C LEU A 702 -37.62 -42.06 30.58
N ILE A 703 -37.88 -40.95 31.29
CA ILE A 703 -37.80 -39.58 30.75
C ILE A 703 -36.39 -39.32 30.22
N GLN A 704 -35.35 -39.65 31.01
CA GLN A 704 -33.96 -39.50 30.59
C GLN A 704 -33.63 -40.31 29.33
N LYS A 705 -34.17 -41.53 29.20
CA LYS A 705 -33.98 -42.34 27.98
C LYS A 705 -34.78 -41.83 26.79
N THR A 706 -35.94 -41.22 27.01
CA THR A 706 -36.70 -40.58 25.92
C THR A 706 -36.01 -39.29 25.46
N GLU A 707 -35.45 -38.50 26.38
CA GLU A 707 -34.59 -37.36 26.05
C GLU A 707 -33.34 -37.78 25.27
N GLU A 708 -32.65 -38.87 25.66
CA GLU A 708 -31.51 -39.39 24.89
C GLU A 708 -31.90 -39.80 23.45
N VAL A 709 -33.08 -40.39 23.25
CA VAL A 709 -33.55 -40.76 21.90
C VAL A 709 -33.84 -39.52 21.07
N VAL A 710 -34.52 -38.52 21.65
CA VAL A 710 -34.78 -37.25 20.96
C VAL A 710 -33.47 -36.53 20.63
N GLN A 711 -32.50 -36.52 21.54
CA GLN A 711 -31.17 -35.96 21.28
C GLN A 711 -30.45 -36.71 20.15
N LYS A 712 -30.53 -38.05 20.11
CA LYS A 712 -29.94 -38.84 19.02
C LYS A 712 -30.64 -38.64 17.69
N GLU A 713 -31.96 -38.49 17.65
CA GLU A 713 -32.71 -38.14 16.44
C GLU A 713 -32.35 -36.74 15.93
N LEU A 714 -32.18 -35.77 16.82
CA LEU A 714 -31.75 -34.42 16.48
C LEU A 714 -30.32 -34.44 15.92
N LEU A 715 -29.45 -35.26 16.50
CA LEU A 715 -28.07 -35.46 16.03
C LEU A 715 -28.03 -36.18 14.67
N ILE A 716 -28.92 -37.14 14.42
CA ILE A 716 -29.08 -37.77 13.11
C ILE A 716 -29.55 -36.74 12.08
N GLN A 717 -30.57 -35.93 12.39
CA GLN A 717 -31.03 -34.86 11.49
C GLN A 717 -29.94 -33.83 11.20
N GLU A 718 -29.14 -33.47 12.20
CA GLU A 718 -27.98 -32.60 12.00
C GLU A 718 -26.94 -33.26 11.10
N LYS A 719 -26.62 -34.55 11.31
CA LYS A 719 -25.67 -35.29 10.45
C LYS A 719 -26.19 -35.51 9.04
N GLU A 720 -27.49 -35.71 8.85
CA GLU A 720 -28.12 -35.81 7.52
C GLU A 720 -28.12 -34.47 6.79
N LYS A 721 -28.39 -33.36 7.52
CA LYS A 721 -28.20 -32.01 6.97
C LYS A 721 -26.75 -31.77 6.59
N LEU A 722 -25.80 -32.10 7.47
CA LEU A 722 -24.37 -31.97 7.21
C LEU A 722 -23.93 -32.83 6.02
N TYR A 723 -24.46 -34.05 5.88
CA TYR A 723 -24.18 -34.93 4.76
C TYR A 723 -24.76 -34.39 3.45
N ALA A 724 -25.99 -33.87 3.46
CA ALA A 724 -26.60 -33.23 2.29
C ALA A 724 -25.85 -31.95 1.89
N GLU A 725 -25.37 -31.20 2.89
CA GLU A 725 -24.57 -29.99 2.71
C GLU A 725 -23.17 -30.33 2.19
N LEU A 726 -22.50 -31.37 2.73
CA LEU A 726 -21.25 -31.90 2.20
C LEU A 726 -21.41 -32.43 0.78
N LYS A 727 -22.51 -33.10 0.46
CA LYS A 727 -22.79 -33.61 -0.89
C LYS A 727 -23.04 -32.48 -1.87
N ARG A 728 -23.70 -31.40 -1.45
CA ARG A 728 -23.82 -30.15 -2.23
C ARG A 728 -22.48 -29.43 -2.38
N ILE A 729 -21.62 -29.46 -1.38
CA ILE A 729 -20.26 -28.89 -1.43
C ILE A 729 -19.37 -29.73 -2.36
N LEU A 730 -19.41 -31.07 -2.27
CA LEU A 730 -18.66 -31.97 -3.16
C LEU A 730 -19.11 -31.83 -4.62
N ALA A 731 -20.42 -31.71 -4.86
CA ALA A 731 -20.96 -31.46 -6.20
C ALA A 731 -20.64 -30.06 -6.74
N ARG A 732 -20.19 -29.14 -5.87
CA ARG A 732 -19.69 -27.80 -6.22
C ARG A 732 -18.16 -27.70 -6.21
N GLN A 733 -17.46 -28.71 -5.71
CA GLN A 733 -16.03 -28.80 -5.85
C GLN A 733 -15.74 -29.26 -7.28
N PRO A 734 -14.99 -28.47 -8.04
CA PRO A 734 -14.71 -28.84 -9.40
C PRO A 734 -13.68 -29.99 -9.37
N GLY A 735 -13.76 -30.93 -10.31
CA GLY A 735 -12.96 -32.16 -10.29
C GLY A 735 -11.45 -31.90 -10.14
N PRO A 736 -10.63 -32.92 -9.80
CA PRO A 736 -9.20 -32.74 -9.56
C PRO A 736 -8.47 -31.99 -10.68
N GLU A 737 -8.85 -32.18 -11.95
CA GLU A 737 -8.35 -31.39 -13.08
C GLU A 737 -8.68 -29.89 -13.01
N VAL A 738 -9.89 -29.55 -12.56
CA VAL A 738 -10.30 -28.14 -12.43
C VAL A 738 -9.71 -27.53 -11.17
N ALA A 739 -9.50 -28.29 -10.09
CA ALA A 739 -8.77 -27.82 -8.92
C ALA A 739 -7.30 -27.50 -9.26
N GLU A 740 -6.68 -28.30 -10.13
CA GLU A 740 -5.33 -28.07 -10.65
C GLU A 740 -5.28 -26.85 -11.58
N GLN A 741 -6.24 -26.72 -12.50
CA GLN A 741 -6.38 -25.52 -13.33
C GLN A 741 -6.65 -24.26 -12.49
N LEU A 742 -7.46 -24.35 -11.44
CA LEU A 742 -7.78 -23.24 -10.56
C LEU A 742 -6.59 -22.86 -9.67
N SER A 743 -5.72 -23.83 -9.31
CA SER A 743 -4.43 -23.57 -8.67
C SER A 743 -3.49 -22.81 -9.60
N ILE A 744 -3.35 -23.23 -10.86
CA ILE A 744 -2.55 -22.53 -11.88
C ILE A 744 -3.11 -21.12 -12.12
N TYR A 745 -4.43 -20.98 -12.22
CA TYR A 745 -5.07 -19.68 -12.38
C TYR A 745 -4.94 -18.81 -11.13
N GLN A 746 -4.99 -19.36 -9.91
CA GLN A 746 -4.73 -18.61 -8.68
C GLN A 746 -3.28 -18.15 -8.58
N GLU A 747 -2.33 -18.97 -9.03
CA GLU A 747 -0.92 -18.61 -9.04
C GLU A 747 -0.63 -17.53 -10.09
N THR A 748 -1.23 -17.66 -11.27
CA THR A 748 -1.22 -16.64 -12.33
C THR A 748 -1.90 -15.35 -11.86
N LEU A 749 -3.03 -15.44 -11.16
CA LEU A 749 -3.76 -14.30 -10.59
C LEU A 749 -2.95 -13.65 -9.47
N LYS A 750 -2.26 -14.40 -8.62
CA LYS A 750 -1.33 -13.86 -7.61
C LYS A 750 -0.17 -13.13 -8.26
N ALA A 751 0.44 -13.71 -9.30
CA ALA A 751 1.50 -13.06 -10.07
C ALA A 751 1.01 -11.75 -10.72
N LYS A 752 -0.17 -11.78 -11.36
CA LYS A 752 -0.81 -10.61 -11.96
C LYS A 752 -1.24 -9.58 -10.94
N THR A 753 -1.71 -9.98 -9.76
CA THR A 753 -2.04 -9.09 -8.64
C THR A 753 -0.79 -8.44 -8.06
N LYS A 754 0.35 -9.16 -8.01
CA LYS A 754 1.64 -8.58 -7.61
C LYS A 754 2.15 -7.57 -8.64
N GLN A 755 2.00 -7.87 -9.93
CA GLN A 755 2.27 -6.91 -11.01
C GLN A 755 1.35 -5.68 -10.92
N LEU A 756 0.04 -5.87 -10.69
CA LEU A 756 -0.91 -4.79 -10.49
C LEU A 756 -0.61 -3.95 -9.25
N LYS A 757 -0.13 -4.55 -8.15
CA LYS A 757 0.33 -3.80 -6.98
C LYS A 757 1.60 -3.00 -7.27
N SER A 758 2.54 -3.54 -8.06
CA SER A 758 3.72 -2.78 -8.54
C SER A 758 3.29 -1.60 -9.40
N LEU A 759 2.43 -1.85 -10.39
CA LEU A 759 1.87 -0.82 -11.26
C LEU A 759 1.04 0.20 -10.48
N ALA A 760 0.26 -0.21 -9.48
CA ALA A 760 -0.47 0.70 -8.61
C ALA A 760 0.46 1.54 -7.74
N SER A 761 1.58 0.98 -7.25
CA SER A 761 2.59 1.76 -6.55
C SER A 761 3.34 2.71 -7.48
N GLU A 762 3.59 2.32 -8.73
CA GLU A 762 4.15 3.19 -9.77
C GLU A 762 3.17 4.32 -10.12
N VAL A 763 1.88 4.02 -10.28
CA VAL A 763 0.82 5.01 -10.51
C VAL A 763 0.69 5.95 -9.33
N ASN A 764 0.67 5.47 -8.08
CA ASN A 764 0.62 6.34 -6.90
C ASN A 764 1.88 7.22 -6.79
N MET A 765 3.05 6.71 -7.18
CA MET A 765 4.27 7.51 -7.25
C MET A 765 4.15 8.60 -8.32
N TYR A 766 3.62 8.27 -9.49
CA TYR A 766 3.37 9.25 -10.56
C TYR A 766 2.29 10.27 -10.18
N GLU A 767 1.24 9.87 -9.46
CA GLU A 767 0.23 10.78 -8.93
C GLU A 767 0.84 11.76 -7.92
N SER A 768 1.71 11.27 -7.01
CA SER A 768 2.46 12.13 -6.10
C SER A 768 3.38 13.10 -6.84
N GLN A 769 4.08 12.63 -7.89
CA GLN A 769 4.91 13.50 -8.73
C GLN A 769 4.09 14.54 -9.49
N ILE A 770 2.90 14.17 -9.98
CA ILE A 770 1.98 15.10 -10.64
C ILE A 770 1.52 16.18 -9.66
N ASP A 771 1.24 15.84 -8.41
CA ASP A 771 0.85 16.81 -7.39
C ASP A 771 2.00 17.73 -6.97
N ASP A 772 3.23 17.20 -6.88
CA ASP A 772 4.44 18.01 -6.71
C ASP A 772 4.66 18.98 -7.88
N TYR A 773 4.47 18.51 -9.12
CA TYR A 773 4.55 19.37 -10.30
C TYR A 773 3.45 20.42 -10.37
N LYS A 774 2.21 20.09 -9.96
CA LYS A 774 1.14 21.10 -9.84
C LYS A 774 1.50 22.18 -8.83
N TYR A 775 2.03 21.78 -7.68
CA TYR A 775 2.49 22.73 -6.66
C TYR A 775 3.63 23.63 -7.19
N GLU A 776 4.56 23.07 -7.94
CA GLU A 776 5.66 23.82 -8.54
C GLU A 776 5.20 24.76 -9.67
N ILE A 777 4.25 24.33 -10.50
CA ILE A 777 3.58 25.16 -11.50
C ILE A 777 2.85 26.33 -10.81
N ASP A 778 2.12 26.10 -9.73
CA ASP A 778 1.43 27.15 -8.98
C ASP A 778 2.41 28.13 -8.35
N LYS A 779 3.54 27.66 -7.82
CA LYS A 779 4.61 28.49 -7.29
C LYS A 779 5.25 29.36 -8.39
N LEU A 780 5.57 28.77 -9.55
CA LEU A 780 6.12 29.48 -10.70
C LEU A 780 5.13 30.49 -11.27
N ASN A 781 3.83 30.17 -11.32
CA ASN A 781 2.78 31.11 -11.73
C ASN A 781 2.67 32.30 -10.79
N ARG A 782 2.78 32.09 -9.46
CA ARG A 782 2.84 33.19 -8.49
C ARG A 782 4.07 34.07 -8.71
N GLN A 783 5.24 33.47 -8.91
CA GLN A 783 6.47 34.21 -9.22
C GLN A 783 6.38 34.98 -10.55
N LEU A 784 5.80 34.38 -11.58
CA LEU A 784 5.55 35.04 -12.87
C LEU A 784 4.62 36.24 -12.70
N THR A 785 3.57 36.10 -11.89
CA THR A 785 2.62 37.18 -11.59
C THR A 785 3.31 38.32 -10.83
N GLU A 786 4.18 38.02 -9.87
CA GLU A 786 5.00 39.02 -9.18
C GLU A 786 5.97 39.74 -10.12
N VAL A 787 6.61 39.03 -11.04
CA VAL A 787 7.50 39.62 -12.06
C VAL A 787 6.72 40.48 -13.03
N GLN A 788 5.54 40.05 -13.47
CA GLN A 788 4.66 40.86 -14.31
C GLN A 788 4.23 42.15 -13.59
N GLN A 789 3.84 42.06 -12.31
CA GLN A 789 3.52 43.25 -11.50
C GLN A 789 4.72 44.20 -11.40
N LYS A 790 5.93 43.69 -11.13
CA LYS A 790 7.16 44.49 -11.10
C LYS A 790 7.47 45.13 -12.46
N TYR A 791 7.30 44.39 -13.55
CA TYR A 791 7.49 44.90 -14.91
C TYR A 791 6.49 46.02 -15.26
N PHE A 792 5.20 45.84 -14.94
CA PHE A 792 4.20 46.88 -15.17
C PHE A 792 4.44 48.12 -14.29
N LEU A 793 4.86 47.95 -13.04
CA LEU A 793 5.29 49.06 -12.17
C LEU A 793 6.49 49.81 -12.75
N GLN A 794 7.47 49.09 -13.28
CA GLN A 794 8.65 49.69 -13.88
C GLN A 794 8.30 50.43 -15.19
N LYS A 795 7.46 49.83 -16.04
CA LYS A 795 6.97 50.47 -17.27
C LYS A 795 6.09 51.69 -16.98
N LYS A 796 5.32 51.67 -15.89
CA LYS A 796 4.56 52.84 -15.39
C LYS A 796 5.49 53.94 -14.87
N LYS A 797 6.60 53.59 -14.21
CA LYS A 797 7.63 54.57 -13.81
C LYS A 797 8.36 55.17 -15.00
N GLU A 798 8.72 54.37 -16.01
CA GLU A 798 9.38 54.85 -17.23
C GLU A 798 8.47 55.75 -18.08
N THR A 799 7.19 55.43 -18.19
CA THR A 799 6.21 56.28 -18.88
C THR A 799 6.00 57.59 -18.15
N MET A 800 5.85 57.59 -16.82
CA MET A 800 5.80 58.83 -16.04
C MET A 800 7.10 59.64 -16.12
N ALA A 801 8.26 59.00 -16.21
CA ALA A 801 9.55 59.69 -16.41
C ALA A 801 9.61 60.36 -17.80
N LYS A 802 9.20 59.66 -18.86
CA LYS A 802 9.12 60.21 -20.23
C LYS A 802 8.08 61.31 -20.37
N GLU A 803 6.95 61.23 -19.67
CA GLU A 803 5.96 62.32 -19.61
C GLU A 803 6.50 63.54 -18.86
N LYS A 804 7.24 63.33 -17.76
CA LYS A 804 7.90 64.41 -17.01
C LYS A 804 9.02 65.09 -17.83
N GLU A 805 9.72 64.32 -18.64
CA GLU A 805 10.76 64.81 -19.56
C GLU A 805 10.15 65.58 -20.76
N ARG A 806 9.02 65.10 -21.32
CA ARG A 806 8.23 65.86 -22.30
C ARG A 806 7.63 67.14 -21.72
N PHE A 807 7.18 67.11 -20.45
CA PHE A 807 6.67 68.29 -19.76
C PHE A 807 7.79 69.31 -19.48
N MET A 808 8.99 68.86 -19.11
CA MET A 808 10.17 69.74 -18.97
C MET A 808 10.61 70.34 -20.31
N GLN A 809 10.57 69.60 -21.41
CA GLN A 809 10.85 70.14 -22.75
C GLN A 809 9.78 71.14 -23.21
N ALA A 810 8.51 70.95 -22.82
CA ALA A 810 7.43 71.91 -23.11
C ALA A 810 7.51 73.19 -22.25
N GLN A 811 8.20 73.17 -21.10
CA GLN A 811 8.35 74.32 -20.20
C GLN A 811 9.59 75.20 -20.52
N GLN A 812 10.47 74.78 -21.43
CA GLN A 812 11.67 75.56 -21.85
C GLN A 812 11.43 76.48 -23.07
N LEU A 813 10.18 76.66 -23.50
CA LEU A 813 9.77 77.62 -24.54
C LEU A 813 8.78 78.64 -23.98
N THR A 814 9.17 79.39 -22.95
CA THR A 814 8.64 80.73 -22.64
C THR A 814 9.39 81.36 -21.46
N THR A 815 10.57 81.94 -21.71
CA THR A 815 10.99 83.15 -20.99
C THR A 815 11.90 83.99 -21.87
N THR A 816 11.41 85.18 -22.17
CA THR A 816 11.95 86.20 -23.07
C THR A 816 13.05 87.02 -22.36
N ILE A 817 14.12 87.38 -23.06
CA ILE A 817 15.07 88.44 -22.67
C ILE A 817 15.02 89.55 -23.73
N ASN A 818 14.72 90.77 -23.30
CA ASN A 818 15.02 92.07 -23.92
C ASN A 818 15.05 92.17 -25.47
N GLY A 819 13.87 92.17 -26.07
CA GLY A 819 13.37 93.42 -26.64
C GLY A 819 13.79 93.82 -28.06
N ILE A 820 13.83 92.92 -29.04
CA ILE A 820 13.66 93.29 -30.45
C ILE A 820 12.66 92.34 -31.11
N THR A 821 11.43 92.83 -31.31
CA THR A 821 10.37 92.22 -32.12
C THR A 821 10.38 92.82 -33.52
N LEU A 822 10.39 91.97 -34.55
CA LEU A 822 10.03 92.33 -35.92
C LEU A 822 9.09 91.26 -36.51
N GLN A 823 8.16 91.75 -37.33
CA GLN A 823 6.88 91.19 -37.76
C GLN A 823 6.95 90.03 -38.78
N GLN A 824 5.86 89.24 -38.81
CA GLN A 824 5.40 88.25 -39.81
C GLN A 824 5.26 88.84 -41.25
N PRO A 825 4.98 88.10 -42.37
CA PRO A 825 4.16 86.85 -42.52
C PRO A 825 4.65 85.86 -43.66
N PRO A 826 3.88 84.82 -44.10
CA PRO A 826 4.35 83.55 -44.72
C PRO A 826 4.36 83.61 -46.28
N PRO A 827 4.88 82.61 -47.07
CA PRO A 827 4.10 81.39 -47.44
C PRO A 827 4.89 80.16 -48.01
N ASP A 828 4.14 79.08 -48.26
CA ASP A 828 4.16 78.21 -49.45
C ASP A 828 5.22 77.12 -49.77
N LEU A 829 4.64 76.11 -50.43
CA LEU A 829 5.17 75.05 -51.33
C LEU A 829 5.64 73.75 -50.67
N ILE A 830 4.82 72.69 -50.60
CA ILE A 830 4.26 71.82 -51.66
C ILE A 830 5.29 70.83 -52.24
N GLN A 831 4.96 69.55 -52.00
CA GLN A 831 5.16 68.26 -52.70
C GLN A 831 5.81 68.21 -54.10
N PRO A 832 6.32 67.03 -54.51
CA PRO A 832 5.53 66.10 -55.36
C PRO A 832 5.64 64.62 -54.88
N ASN A 833 4.63 63.73 -54.88
CA ASN A 833 3.72 63.20 -55.92
C ASN A 833 4.51 62.42 -57.02
N ARG A 834 4.21 61.20 -57.51
CA ARG A 834 3.05 60.29 -57.71
C ARG A 834 3.60 58.84 -57.78
N SER A 835 2.88 57.71 -57.81
CA SER A 835 1.71 57.28 -58.62
C SER A 835 1.23 55.90 -58.10
N ASN A 836 -0.05 55.69 -57.80
CA ASN A 836 -1.14 55.26 -58.70
C ASN A 836 -1.19 53.74 -58.90
N ASP A 837 -2.12 53.05 -58.22
CA ASP A 837 -2.88 51.95 -58.84
C ASP A 837 -4.26 51.73 -58.17
N GLN A 838 -5.20 51.24 -58.97
CA GLN A 838 -6.65 51.39 -58.87
C GLN A 838 -7.44 50.27 -58.13
N ALA A 839 -8.68 50.64 -57.74
CA ALA A 839 -9.97 49.91 -57.85
C ALA A 839 -10.45 48.82 -56.84
N ARG A 840 -11.60 49.13 -56.20
CA ARG A 840 -12.90 48.37 -55.98
C ARG A 840 -13.46 48.65 -54.56
N PHE A 841 -14.63 49.24 -54.30
CA PHE A 841 -16.06 48.94 -54.62
C PHE A 841 -16.50 47.53 -54.17
N THR A 842 -17.24 47.34 -53.06
CA THR A 842 -18.72 47.44 -52.82
C THR A 842 -18.94 47.50 -51.28
N GLY A 843 -19.99 48.02 -50.64
CA GLY A 843 -21.34 48.39 -51.07
C GLY A 843 -22.41 47.49 -50.42
N GLY A 844 -23.07 47.95 -49.34
CA GLY A 844 -24.49 47.66 -49.06
C GLY A 844 -24.88 46.83 -47.82
N GLY A 845 -25.62 47.45 -46.89
CA GLY A 845 -26.95 46.93 -46.51
C GLY A 845 -27.22 46.37 -45.10
N PHE A 846 -28.03 47.13 -44.33
CA PHE A 846 -29.08 46.72 -43.38
C PHE A 846 -28.85 46.73 -41.85
N ASN A 847 -29.99 46.84 -41.17
CA ASN A 847 -30.32 47.66 -40.02
C ASN A 847 -30.77 46.77 -38.82
N LEU A 848 -30.74 47.33 -37.60
CA LEU A 848 -31.59 47.01 -36.44
C LEU A 848 -31.68 45.56 -35.90
N LYS A 849 -31.26 45.36 -34.64
CA LYS A 849 -32.20 45.12 -33.53
C LYS A 849 -31.55 45.21 -32.13
N SER A 850 -32.28 45.89 -31.27
CA SER A 850 -32.11 46.16 -29.84
C SER A 850 -32.40 44.95 -28.94
N THR A 851 -31.50 44.69 -27.96
CA THR A 851 -31.71 44.19 -26.57
C THR A 851 -32.53 42.89 -26.29
N PRO A 852 -32.44 42.23 -25.09
CA PRO A 852 -31.49 42.36 -23.98
C PRO A 852 -30.91 41.02 -23.42
N LYS A 853 -29.90 41.16 -22.55
CA LYS A 853 -29.53 40.22 -21.47
C LYS A 853 -30.72 39.91 -20.55
N PRO A 854 -30.84 38.69 -19.98
CA PRO A 854 -31.44 38.52 -18.66
C PRO A 854 -30.37 38.71 -17.57
N ALA A 855 -30.73 39.48 -16.56
CA ALA A 855 -30.03 39.54 -15.29
C ALA A 855 -30.26 38.24 -14.53
N ALA A 856 -29.19 37.72 -13.91
CA ALA A 856 -29.30 36.89 -12.72
C ALA A 856 -29.07 37.81 -11.51
N VAL A 857 -30.05 37.83 -10.61
CA VAL A 857 -29.91 38.31 -9.23
C VAL A 857 -30.03 37.08 -8.34
N ASN A 858 -29.21 37.07 -7.29
CA ASN A 858 -28.94 36.05 -6.27
C ASN A 858 -27.84 35.05 -6.65
N ALA A 859 -26.65 35.09 -6.04
CA ALA A 859 -26.03 36.05 -5.11
C ALA A 859 -24.52 36.01 -5.34
#